data_AF-A0A0M4T2A8-F1
#
_entry.id   AF-A0A0M4T2A8-F1
#
_cell.length_a   1.000
_cell.length_b   1.000
_cell.length_c   1.000
_cell.angle_alpha   90.00
_cell.angle_beta   90.00
_cell.angle_gamma   90.00
#
_symmetry.space_group_name_H-M   'P 1'
#
loop_
_entity.id
_entity.type
_entity.pdbx_description
1 polymer ?
#
loop_
_entity_poly.entity_id
_entity_poly.type
_entity_poly.pdbx_seq_one_letter_code
_entity_poly.pdbx_strand_id
1 'polypeptide(L)'
;MTVLFDDTKACRVEHQIGVSAKDYVKECERKFNKNSVADELYLISPDGSIERLTLAKWNAQQQKTPSVGSWLWVPSTINKWPSNLAKAVAEFIGTQGIDLLLPLQQNEKPLTVSQADAEKSRDLPVSPSDWGVTGLLQTPTARMQKSGNLTAHVAHVDPYTQYNIVLQPFDRVEAAVRYTNINDVSYGAVSPDQDLKDKSLDIKLKLLNESKWVPQLAVGWRDPAGTSLFGGEYLVANKRYGDFDFSLGMGWGYLGARGNLKNPLSLIDDRFDERVADKSGLGGEISPKSWFTGKTSLFGGVQWHSPYEPLTVKIEYDGNDYKSEPASNENKNPKDFPINIGVTWQDIDKGVALSAGLERGDTMMLGLTLQGDLSKLGKVKPKAQQVQNLQTMPKTSYSGLKYKVDFGEDKDANLSKNAPLLNAFSQATGWRAIDLSLDNGHAYLNVEDYNGVFIKERLKHGMEILRQGLPTDTRSIKIQISRYGETVGVFNIDPKIWNEQYLQLQPPSQRIEQPVTITSVSQSYQPLAQEMIAHVEKPKGSITFSPSISQSIGGPDGYLYGVFANANADYRLWKGSWISGDAQVRLASNYDKFSYTANSNLPRVRTNIGEYITTSRVLLPNLQVNQFKSFGDNWYGLAYAGYLESMFAGVGAEVLYRQPNKTWAIGADINRVRQRDFDQHFGLRDYEVSTGHVSLYWDMPIYDVDMKLSAGQYLAGDKGVTLDLSRTFNNGVKMGGWLTKTDASAEEFGEGSMDKGIYVSIPFDSLFNQWSSGTAKLLYQPLIRDGGAKLNRSYDLYNLTSPLNNSTLETRNPLEY
;
A
#
# COMPACT_ATOMS: atom_id res chain seq x y z
N MET A 1 39.50 9.04 -12.00
CA MET A 1 38.85 8.43 -10.83
C MET A 1 39.87 8.28 -9.74
N THR A 2 39.45 8.43 -8.48
CA THR A 2 40.36 8.27 -7.34
C THR A 2 39.80 7.23 -6.40
N VAL A 3 40.57 6.17 -6.16
CA VAL A 3 40.24 5.12 -5.19
C VAL A 3 41.03 5.38 -3.93
N LEU A 4 40.35 5.41 -2.80
CA LEU A 4 40.92 5.64 -1.47
C LEU A 4 40.60 4.43 -0.58
N PHE A 5 41.64 3.88 0.04
CA PHE A 5 41.51 2.80 1.01
C PHE A 5 41.67 3.32 2.44
N ASP A 6 41.24 2.52 3.40
CA ASP A 6 41.30 2.84 4.83
C ASP A 6 42.71 2.81 5.45
N ASP A 7 43.70 2.24 4.75
CA ASP A 7 45.12 2.33 5.10
C ASP A 7 45.81 3.59 4.54
N THR A 8 45.03 4.60 4.14
CA THR A 8 45.47 5.89 3.56
C THR A 8 46.12 5.81 2.17
N LYS A 9 46.23 4.62 1.58
CA LYS A 9 46.68 4.49 0.18
C LYS A 9 45.59 4.96 -0.76
N ALA A 10 45.99 5.73 -1.77
CA ALA A 10 45.12 6.16 -2.85
C ALA A 10 45.82 6.04 -4.19
N CYS A 11 45.04 5.92 -5.25
CA CYS A 11 45.51 5.75 -6.63
C CYS A 11 44.53 6.43 -7.58
N ARG A 12 45.09 6.98 -8.65
CA ARG A 12 44.30 7.50 -9.77
C ARG A 12 44.19 6.47 -10.87
N VAL A 13 42.98 6.31 -11.38
CA VAL A 13 42.67 5.47 -12.55
C VAL A 13 41.97 6.33 -13.60
N GLU A 14 42.41 6.22 -14.84
CA GLU A 14 41.82 6.86 -16.00
C GLU A 14 40.36 6.41 -16.15
N HIS A 15 39.45 7.37 -16.31
CA HIS A 15 38.03 7.06 -16.47
C HIS A 15 37.78 6.44 -17.84
N GLN A 16 37.02 5.36 -17.85
CA GLN A 16 36.54 4.66 -19.05
C GLN A 16 35.02 4.51 -18.96
N ILE A 17 34.34 4.80 -20.07
CA ILE A 17 32.88 4.69 -20.17
C ILE A 17 32.47 3.22 -20.04
N GLY A 18 31.45 2.94 -19.20
CA GLY A 18 30.89 1.59 -19.05
C GLY A 18 31.64 0.68 -18.08
N VAL A 19 32.78 1.11 -17.53
CA VAL A 19 33.56 0.32 -16.57
C VAL A 19 32.97 0.45 -15.15
N SER A 20 32.89 -0.67 -14.44
CA SER A 20 32.27 -0.73 -13.10
C SER A 20 33.19 -0.16 -12.02
N ALA A 21 32.62 0.27 -10.89
CA ALA A 21 33.40 0.71 -9.72
C ALA A 21 34.37 -0.39 -9.23
N LYS A 22 33.93 -1.65 -9.28
CA LYS A 22 34.73 -2.82 -8.89
C LYS A 22 36.02 -2.96 -9.71
N ASP A 23 35.96 -2.71 -11.01
CA ASP A 23 37.13 -2.84 -11.89
C ASP A 23 38.20 -1.79 -11.55
N TYR A 24 37.78 -0.56 -11.24
CA TYR A 24 38.69 0.50 -10.77
C TYR A 24 39.36 0.14 -9.44
N VAL A 25 38.60 -0.43 -8.50
CA VAL A 25 39.16 -0.89 -7.20
C VAL A 25 40.17 -2.00 -7.42
N LYS A 26 39.85 -3.00 -8.26
CA LYS A 26 40.75 -4.11 -8.58
C LYS A 26 42.08 -3.67 -9.17
N GLU A 27 42.06 -2.70 -10.09
CA GLU A 27 43.29 -2.18 -10.70
C GLU A 27 44.21 -1.53 -9.64
N CYS A 28 43.62 -0.81 -8.70
CA CYS A 28 44.34 -0.24 -7.58
C CYS A 28 44.82 -1.27 -6.56
N GLU A 29 44.04 -2.32 -6.28
CA GLU A 29 44.46 -3.43 -5.42
C GLU A 29 45.67 -4.14 -6.02
N ARG A 30 45.71 -4.36 -7.34
CA ARG A 30 46.88 -4.90 -8.05
C ARG A 30 48.11 -4.03 -7.88
N LYS A 31 48.00 -2.70 -8.09
CA LYS A 31 49.11 -1.75 -7.91
C LYS A 31 49.74 -1.86 -6.53
N PHE A 32 48.92 -2.01 -5.49
CA PHE A 32 49.39 -2.07 -4.10
C PHE A 32 49.62 -3.49 -3.58
N ASN A 33 49.50 -4.52 -4.43
CA ASN A 33 49.55 -5.93 -4.05
C ASN A 33 48.65 -6.26 -2.84
N LYS A 34 47.42 -5.72 -2.85
CA LYS A 34 46.43 -5.91 -1.78
C LYS A 34 45.57 -7.14 -2.04
N ASN A 35 45.55 -8.05 -1.07
CA ASN A 35 44.49 -9.08 -0.95
C ASN A 35 43.29 -8.54 -0.18
N SER A 36 42.87 -7.31 -0.48
CA SER A 36 41.78 -6.66 0.23
C SER A 36 40.47 -7.38 -0.09
N VAL A 37 39.77 -7.80 0.97
CA VAL A 37 38.43 -8.39 0.88
C VAL A 37 37.45 -7.30 1.29
N ALA A 38 37.24 -6.28 0.47
CA ALA A 38 36.16 -5.32 0.74
C ALA A 38 34.82 -5.94 0.34
N ASP A 39 33.84 -5.93 1.25
CA ASP A 39 32.48 -6.40 0.94
C ASP A 39 31.64 -5.26 0.28
N GLU A 40 32.04 -4.00 0.49
CA GLU A 40 31.38 -2.80 -0.01
C GLU A 40 32.37 -1.67 -0.30
N LEU A 41 31.93 -0.69 -1.08
CA LEU A 41 32.59 0.60 -1.30
C LEU A 41 31.54 1.72 -1.35
N TYR A 42 31.98 2.97 -1.25
CA TYR A 42 31.14 4.15 -1.42
C TYR A 42 31.62 4.93 -2.65
N LEU A 43 30.76 5.01 -3.66
CA LEU A 43 30.92 5.89 -4.81
C LEU A 43 30.43 7.28 -4.44
N ILE A 44 31.32 8.26 -4.52
CA ILE A 44 31.04 9.66 -4.23
C ILE A 44 31.16 10.42 -5.56
N SER A 45 30.03 10.87 -6.08
CA SER A 45 29.95 11.58 -7.35
C SER A 45 30.43 13.04 -7.23
N PRO A 46 30.75 13.71 -8.34
CA PRO A 46 31.17 15.12 -8.36
C PRO A 46 30.19 16.12 -7.73
N ASP A 47 28.91 15.79 -7.72
CA ASP A 47 27.84 16.59 -7.11
C ASP A 47 27.71 16.37 -5.59
N GLY A 48 28.58 15.54 -5.01
CA GLY A 48 28.55 15.17 -3.60
C GLY A 48 27.54 14.06 -3.27
N SER A 49 26.85 13.49 -4.26
CA SER A 49 25.96 12.35 -4.03
C SER A 49 26.77 11.09 -3.71
N ILE A 50 26.25 10.27 -2.79
CA ILE A 50 26.95 9.11 -2.26
C ILE A 50 26.10 7.87 -2.45
N GLU A 51 26.70 6.86 -3.06
CA GLU A 51 26.08 5.58 -3.35
C GLU A 51 26.94 4.45 -2.79
N ARG A 52 26.34 3.61 -1.94
CA ARG A 52 26.97 2.40 -1.44
C ARG A 52 26.88 1.32 -2.54
N LEU A 53 28.01 0.77 -2.93
CA LEU A 53 28.12 -0.33 -3.89
C LEU A 53 28.71 -1.57 -3.22
N THR A 54 28.31 -2.75 -3.70
CA THR A 54 28.71 -4.04 -3.13
C THR A 54 29.77 -4.71 -4.00
N LEU A 55 30.77 -5.35 -3.38
CA LEU A 55 31.91 -5.95 -4.08
C LEU A 55 31.96 -7.47 -4.00
N ALA A 56 31.37 -8.08 -2.96
CA ALA A 56 31.48 -9.51 -2.71
C ALA A 56 30.38 -10.33 -3.41
N LYS A 57 30.67 -11.61 -3.65
CA LYS A 57 29.73 -12.52 -4.34
C LYS A 57 28.42 -12.74 -3.57
N TRP A 58 28.44 -12.64 -2.24
CA TRP A 58 27.25 -12.89 -1.41
C TRP A 58 26.28 -11.70 -1.39
N ASN A 59 26.75 -10.48 -1.67
CA ASN A 59 25.95 -9.26 -1.66
C ASN A 59 25.97 -8.52 -3.00
N ALA A 60 26.39 -9.15 -4.09
CA ALA A 60 26.55 -8.49 -5.39
C ALA A 60 25.26 -7.81 -5.86
N GLN A 61 25.27 -6.51 -6.16
CA GLN A 61 24.13 -5.75 -6.67
C GLN A 61 24.50 -5.08 -7.99
N GLN A 62 23.49 -4.67 -8.76
CA GLN A 62 23.73 -3.86 -9.94
C GLN A 62 24.43 -2.56 -9.55
N GLN A 63 25.55 -2.25 -10.21
CA GLN A 63 26.34 -1.06 -9.91
C GLN A 63 26.11 0.03 -10.95
N LYS A 64 25.95 1.29 -10.51
CA LYS A 64 26.09 2.42 -11.42
C LYS A 64 27.54 2.60 -11.85
N THR A 65 27.73 3.08 -13.08
CA THR A 65 29.06 3.41 -13.59
C THR A 65 29.51 4.75 -12.98
N PRO A 66 30.74 4.84 -12.45
CA PRO A 66 31.27 6.09 -11.93
C PRO A 66 31.31 7.19 -13.00
N SER A 67 30.86 8.41 -12.67
CA SER A 67 31.06 9.62 -13.49
C SER A 67 32.51 10.11 -13.41
N VAL A 68 32.98 10.91 -14.37
CA VAL A 68 34.30 11.57 -14.31
C VAL A 68 34.39 12.48 -13.06
N GLY A 69 35.54 12.53 -12.38
CA GLY A 69 35.72 13.25 -11.11
C GLY A 69 35.27 12.57 -9.81
N SER A 70 34.59 11.42 -9.86
CA SER A 70 34.16 10.64 -8.68
C SER A 70 35.29 10.05 -7.82
N TRP A 71 35.00 9.88 -6.53
CA TRP A 71 35.81 9.13 -5.55
C TRP A 71 35.22 7.75 -5.27
N LEU A 72 36.08 6.77 -5.03
CA LEU A 72 35.72 5.45 -4.53
C LEU A 72 36.37 5.24 -3.16
N TRP A 73 35.58 5.30 -2.09
CA TRP A 73 36.03 4.99 -0.73
C TRP A 73 35.82 3.51 -0.43
N VAL A 74 36.91 2.80 -0.11
CA VAL A 74 36.92 1.33 0.07
C VAL A 74 37.35 0.99 1.50
N PRO A 75 36.39 0.82 2.44
CA PRO A 75 36.70 0.38 3.79
C PRO A 75 37.09 -1.11 3.81
N SER A 76 38.18 -1.47 4.49
CA SER A 76 38.59 -2.88 4.62
C SER A 76 37.68 -3.63 5.59
N THR A 77 37.34 -4.88 5.25
CA THR A 77 36.58 -5.75 6.17
C THR A 77 37.42 -6.20 7.36
N ILE A 78 38.75 -6.16 7.27
CA ILE A 78 39.68 -6.53 8.35
C ILE A 78 39.51 -5.58 9.54
N ASN A 79 39.34 -4.29 9.25
CA ASN A 79 39.23 -3.24 10.27
C ASN A 79 37.82 -3.09 10.86
N LYS A 80 36.85 -3.94 10.44
CA LYS A 80 35.47 -3.98 10.94
C LYS A 80 34.82 -2.60 11.05
N TRP A 81 34.97 -1.76 10.03
CA TRP A 81 34.34 -0.43 9.99
C TRP A 81 32.83 -0.54 10.21
N PRO A 82 32.26 0.15 11.21
CA PRO A 82 30.81 0.28 11.32
C PRO A 82 30.26 0.96 10.07
N SER A 83 29.20 0.43 9.46
CA SER A 83 28.65 0.98 8.21
C SER A 83 28.29 2.47 8.31
N ASN A 84 27.80 2.92 9.47
CA ASN A 84 27.48 4.34 9.70
C ASN A 84 28.74 5.22 9.68
N LEU A 85 29.85 4.73 10.23
CA LEU A 85 31.12 5.46 10.22
C LEU A 85 31.72 5.48 8.81
N ALA A 86 31.71 4.36 8.10
CA ALA A 86 32.18 4.29 6.71
C ALA A 86 31.39 5.25 5.81
N LYS A 87 30.07 5.34 6.01
CA LYS A 87 29.20 6.30 5.33
C LYS A 87 29.52 7.75 5.72
N ALA A 88 29.70 8.05 7.01
CA ALA A 88 30.04 9.39 7.47
C ALA A 88 31.39 9.89 6.91
N VAL A 89 32.37 8.98 6.77
CA VAL A 89 33.64 9.29 6.07
C VAL A 89 33.39 9.58 4.60
N ALA A 90 32.55 8.80 3.91
CA ALA A 90 32.18 9.09 2.53
C ALA A 90 31.47 10.46 2.40
N GLU A 91 30.58 10.80 3.34
CA GLU A 91 29.90 12.09 3.44
C GLU A 91 30.90 13.24 3.59
N PHE A 92 31.91 13.07 4.44
CA PHE A 92 32.99 14.03 4.58
C PHE A 92 33.85 14.16 3.32
N ILE A 93 34.16 13.07 2.63
CA ILE A 93 34.89 13.11 1.34
C ILE A 93 34.05 13.86 0.29
N GLY A 94 32.74 13.65 0.28
CA GLY A 94 31.80 14.35 -0.61
C GLY A 94 31.82 15.88 -0.48
N THR A 95 32.21 16.41 0.68
CA THR A 95 32.36 17.88 0.86
C THR A 95 33.66 18.44 0.30
N GLN A 96 34.61 17.60 -0.11
CA GLN A 96 35.92 18.04 -0.63
C GLN A 96 35.88 18.40 -2.13
N GLY A 97 34.76 18.12 -2.82
CA GLY A 97 34.59 18.38 -4.24
C GLY A 97 35.26 17.35 -5.16
N ILE A 98 35.45 17.73 -6.42
CA ILE A 98 36.18 16.91 -7.41
C ILE A 98 37.66 16.85 -7.07
N ASP A 99 38.34 15.76 -7.44
CA ASP A 99 39.77 15.53 -7.18
C ASP A 99 40.66 16.69 -7.67
N LEU A 100 40.91 17.63 -6.78
CA LEU A 100 41.86 18.73 -6.92
C LEU A 100 42.74 18.72 -5.67
N LEU A 101 43.77 17.86 -5.68
CA LEU A 101 44.96 17.93 -4.80
C LEU A 101 44.84 17.27 -3.41
N LEU A 102 44.54 15.97 -3.34
CA LEU A 102 45.06 15.16 -2.22
C LEU A 102 46.59 15.00 -2.33
N PRO A 103 47.32 14.61 -1.27
CA PRO A 103 48.78 14.46 -1.28
C PRO A 103 49.23 13.19 -2.02
N LEU A 104 48.61 12.88 -3.16
CA LEU A 104 49.20 12.06 -4.20
C LEU A 104 50.18 12.96 -4.92
N GLN A 105 51.48 12.66 -4.81
CA GLN A 105 52.54 13.41 -5.48
C GLN A 105 52.11 13.78 -6.91
N GLN A 106 52.26 15.06 -7.29
CA GLN A 106 51.71 15.64 -8.52
C GLN A 106 52.17 14.96 -9.85
N ASN A 107 53.07 13.99 -9.77
CA ASN A 107 53.65 13.26 -10.92
C ASN A 107 53.10 11.84 -11.12
N GLU A 108 52.09 11.40 -10.37
CA GLU A 108 51.56 10.04 -10.53
C GLU A 108 50.67 9.92 -11.78
N LYS A 109 51.16 9.21 -12.80
CA LYS A 109 50.39 8.90 -14.02
C LYS A 109 49.19 8.01 -13.64
N PRO A 110 47.95 8.36 -14.05
CA PRO A 110 46.79 7.51 -13.81
C PRO A 110 46.98 6.10 -14.41
N LEU A 111 46.54 5.09 -13.69
CA LEU A 111 46.46 3.71 -14.18
C LEU A 111 45.37 3.62 -15.26
N THR A 112 45.56 2.72 -16.23
CA THR A 112 44.50 2.37 -17.19
C THR A 112 43.93 1.00 -16.79
N VAL A 113 42.61 0.83 -16.80
CA VAL A 113 41.98 -0.46 -16.45
C VAL A 113 42.39 -1.50 -17.48
N SER A 114 43.07 -2.56 -17.03
CA SER A 114 43.71 -3.56 -17.90
C SER A 114 42.73 -4.61 -18.45
N GLN A 115 41.74 -5.01 -17.65
CA GLN A 115 40.67 -5.94 -18.01
C GLN A 115 39.42 -5.61 -17.18
N ALA A 116 38.29 -5.37 -17.84
CA ALA A 116 36.99 -5.33 -17.18
C ALA A 116 36.49 -6.76 -16.93
N ASP A 117 35.95 -7.04 -15.74
CA ASP A 117 35.33 -8.34 -15.45
C ASP A 117 34.18 -8.62 -16.44
N ALA A 118 34.15 -9.83 -17.01
CA ALA A 118 33.00 -10.28 -17.81
C ALA A 118 31.76 -10.57 -16.94
N GLU A 119 31.96 -10.88 -15.66
CA GLU A 119 30.90 -11.17 -14.68
C GLU A 119 30.34 -9.85 -14.13
N LYS A 120 29.17 -9.43 -14.65
CA LYS A 120 28.47 -8.23 -14.17
C LYS A 120 27.79 -8.50 -12.83
N SER A 121 28.12 -7.70 -11.83
CA SER A 121 27.38 -7.68 -10.56
C SER A 121 25.93 -7.24 -10.81
N ARG A 122 24.96 -7.99 -10.31
CA ARG A 122 23.51 -7.76 -10.52
C ARG A 122 22.69 -8.18 -9.32
N ASP A 123 21.51 -7.60 -9.17
CA ASP A 123 20.51 -8.12 -8.25
C ASP A 123 19.97 -9.46 -8.76
N LEU A 124 19.64 -10.38 -7.85
CA LEU A 124 18.97 -11.62 -8.24
C LEU A 124 17.46 -11.39 -8.21
N PRO A 125 16.74 -11.62 -9.32
CA PRO A 125 15.29 -11.54 -9.34
C PRO A 125 14.68 -12.48 -8.32
N VAL A 126 13.60 -12.03 -7.69
CA VAL A 126 12.79 -12.82 -6.79
C VAL A 126 11.53 -13.25 -7.55
N SER A 127 11.20 -14.55 -7.48
CA SER A 127 10.06 -15.14 -8.17
C SER A 127 9.14 -15.90 -7.20
N PRO A 128 7.84 -15.99 -7.52
CA PRO A 128 6.90 -16.78 -6.73
C PRO A 128 7.15 -18.29 -6.89
N SER A 129 6.71 -19.02 -5.87
CA SER A 129 6.40 -20.46 -5.92
C SER A 129 5.02 -20.67 -6.54
N ASP A 130 4.63 -21.93 -6.77
CA ASP A 130 3.29 -22.30 -7.27
C ASP A 130 2.20 -21.75 -6.34
N TRP A 131 2.51 -21.71 -5.05
CA TRP A 131 1.71 -21.18 -3.95
C TRP A 131 1.66 -19.64 -3.90
N GLY A 132 2.23 -18.95 -4.89
CA GLY A 132 2.28 -17.50 -5.01
C GLY A 132 3.32 -16.81 -4.13
N VAL A 133 3.55 -17.29 -2.90
CA VAL A 133 4.57 -16.74 -1.99
C VAL A 133 5.98 -16.84 -2.60
N THR A 134 6.88 -15.94 -2.23
CA THR A 134 8.26 -15.97 -2.75
C THR A 134 8.94 -17.30 -2.41
N GLY A 135 9.41 -18.03 -3.43
CA GLY A 135 9.82 -19.42 -3.27
C GLY A 135 10.49 -20.08 -4.48
N LEU A 136 10.72 -21.39 -4.35
CA LEU A 136 11.25 -22.26 -5.40
C LEU A 136 10.11 -22.71 -6.33
N LEU A 137 9.68 -23.98 -6.29
CA LEU A 137 8.47 -24.47 -6.96
C LEU A 137 7.37 -24.66 -5.93
N GLN A 138 7.44 -25.70 -5.11
CA GLN A 138 6.46 -25.99 -4.04
C GLN A 138 6.83 -25.33 -2.70
N THR A 139 8.12 -25.00 -2.51
CA THR A 139 8.66 -24.58 -1.21
C THR A 139 8.94 -23.09 -1.12
N PRO A 140 8.71 -22.46 0.05
CA PRO A 140 9.03 -21.06 0.27
C PRO A 140 10.55 -20.85 0.41
N THR A 141 11.01 -19.62 0.14
CA THR A 141 12.37 -19.19 0.50
C THR A 141 12.31 -18.06 1.53
N ALA A 142 13.46 -17.79 2.16
CA ALA A 142 13.61 -16.65 3.05
C ALA A 142 13.59 -15.30 2.31
N ARG A 143 13.71 -15.30 0.97
CA ARG A 143 13.69 -14.09 0.13
C ARG A 143 12.33 -13.39 0.21
N MET A 144 12.38 -12.08 -0.02
CA MET A 144 11.24 -11.15 0.07
C MET A 144 11.29 -10.20 -1.12
N GLN A 145 10.13 -9.76 -1.60
CA GLN A 145 10.04 -8.62 -2.51
C GLN A 145 10.34 -7.31 -1.75
N LYS A 146 10.49 -6.20 -2.50
CA LYS A 146 10.58 -4.86 -1.90
C LYS A 146 9.21 -4.36 -1.44
N SER A 147 9.18 -3.56 -0.38
CA SER A 147 7.92 -3.02 0.15
C SER A 147 7.17 -2.21 -0.90
N GLY A 148 5.85 -2.38 -0.97
CA GLY A 148 4.99 -1.78 -1.99
C GLY A 148 4.74 -2.69 -3.19
N ASN A 149 5.41 -3.85 -3.28
CA ASN A 149 5.14 -4.81 -4.34
C ASN A 149 3.77 -5.49 -4.17
N LEU A 150 3.01 -5.56 -5.26
CA LEU A 150 1.80 -6.34 -5.43
C LEU A 150 2.06 -7.38 -6.53
N THR A 151 1.83 -8.65 -6.22
CA THR A 151 1.96 -9.76 -7.19
C THR A 151 0.60 -10.44 -7.37
N ALA A 152 0.19 -10.61 -8.62
CA ALA A 152 -0.87 -11.53 -9.02
C ALA A 152 -0.23 -12.74 -9.71
N HIS A 153 -0.51 -13.95 -9.21
CA HIS A 153 0.12 -15.17 -9.71
C HIS A 153 -0.92 -16.27 -9.92
N VAL A 154 -0.86 -16.94 -11.07
CA VAL A 154 -1.67 -18.13 -11.36
C VAL A 154 -0.72 -19.27 -11.69
N ALA A 155 -0.90 -20.41 -11.03
CA ALA A 155 -0.19 -21.64 -11.33
C ALA A 155 -1.18 -22.80 -11.49
N HIS A 156 -0.83 -23.72 -12.38
CA HIS A 156 -1.53 -24.98 -12.54
C HIS A 156 -0.55 -26.13 -12.41
N VAL A 157 -0.84 -27.03 -11.47
CA VAL A 157 -0.16 -28.30 -11.26
C VAL A 157 -1.22 -29.32 -10.92
N ASP A 158 -1.49 -30.25 -11.83
CA ASP A 158 -2.62 -31.18 -11.71
C ASP A 158 -2.66 -31.90 -10.35
N PRO A 159 -3.80 -31.91 -9.62
CA PRO A 159 -5.13 -31.39 -9.99
C PRO A 159 -5.41 -29.94 -9.53
N TYR A 160 -4.40 -29.22 -9.05
CA TYR A 160 -4.55 -27.89 -8.43
C TYR A 160 -4.38 -26.75 -9.42
N THR A 161 -5.31 -25.80 -9.36
CA THR A 161 -5.15 -24.47 -9.98
C THR A 161 -5.21 -23.42 -8.90
N GLN A 162 -4.13 -22.64 -8.76
CA GLN A 162 -3.95 -21.70 -7.66
C GLN A 162 -3.94 -20.27 -8.21
N TYR A 163 -4.79 -19.41 -7.63
CA TYR A 163 -4.84 -17.98 -7.90
C TYR A 163 -4.39 -17.24 -6.66
N ASN A 164 -3.38 -16.39 -6.80
CA ASN A 164 -2.68 -15.77 -5.69
C ASN A 164 -2.61 -14.25 -5.85
N ILE A 165 -2.85 -13.53 -4.76
CA ILE A 165 -2.53 -12.12 -4.61
C ILE A 165 -1.56 -11.96 -3.44
N VAL A 166 -0.34 -11.50 -3.70
CA VAL A 166 0.70 -11.33 -2.68
C VAL A 166 0.97 -9.84 -2.47
N LEU A 167 0.92 -9.42 -1.21
CA LEU A 167 1.22 -8.08 -0.75
C LEU A 167 2.55 -8.10 0.01
N GLN A 168 3.42 -7.14 -0.31
CA GLN A 168 4.64 -6.87 0.45
C GLN A 168 4.51 -5.52 1.17
N PRO A 169 3.74 -5.40 2.28
CA PRO A 169 3.60 -4.13 2.98
C PRO A 169 4.93 -3.61 3.54
N PHE A 170 5.84 -4.51 3.96
CA PHE A 170 7.17 -4.17 4.46
C PHE A 170 8.22 -5.08 3.83
N ASP A 171 9.48 -4.65 3.77
CA ASP A 171 10.62 -5.50 3.34
C ASP A 171 10.83 -6.76 4.19
N ARG A 172 10.08 -6.87 5.30
CA ARG A 172 10.11 -7.98 6.27
C ARG A 172 8.81 -8.77 6.38
N VAL A 173 7.73 -8.33 5.74
CA VAL A 173 6.41 -8.97 5.87
C VAL A 173 5.83 -9.20 4.48
N GLU A 174 5.61 -10.46 4.15
CA GLU A 174 4.89 -10.91 2.95
C GLU A 174 3.58 -11.53 3.40
N ALA A 175 2.46 -11.11 2.82
CA ALA A 175 1.14 -11.67 3.06
C ALA A 175 0.55 -12.10 1.72
N ALA A 176 0.09 -13.35 1.61
CA ALA A 176 -0.52 -13.85 0.39
C ALA A 176 -1.93 -14.33 0.64
N VAL A 177 -2.81 -14.00 -0.28
CA VAL A 177 -4.13 -14.60 -0.40
C VAL A 177 -4.08 -15.59 -1.52
N ARG A 178 -4.62 -16.78 -1.27
CA ARG A 178 -4.70 -17.83 -2.27
C ARG A 178 -6.09 -18.43 -2.31
N TYR A 179 -6.50 -18.72 -3.54
CA TYR A 179 -7.67 -19.48 -3.88
C TYR A 179 -7.24 -20.69 -4.71
N THR A 180 -7.45 -21.89 -4.18
CA THR A 180 -7.05 -23.15 -4.81
C THR A 180 -8.30 -23.86 -5.31
N ASN A 181 -8.37 -24.11 -6.62
CA ASN A 181 -9.34 -25.02 -7.22
C ASN A 181 -8.74 -26.43 -7.29
N ILE A 182 -9.48 -27.43 -6.82
CA ILE A 182 -9.09 -28.84 -6.90
C ILE A 182 -9.99 -29.52 -7.94
N ASN A 183 -9.44 -29.71 -9.14
CA ASN A 183 -10.20 -30.24 -10.27
C ASN A 183 -10.71 -31.66 -9.98
N ASP A 184 -11.88 -32.01 -10.50
CA ASP A 184 -12.51 -33.34 -10.40
C ASP A 184 -12.92 -33.79 -8.98
N VAL A 185 -12.99 -32.85 -8.03
CA VAL A 185 -13.46 -33.10 -6.66
C VAL A 185 -14.70 -32.26 -6.43
N SER A 186 -15.86 -32.86 -6.15
CA SER A 186 -17.10 -32.10 -5.95
C SER A 186 -17.03 -31.23 -4.69
N TYR A 187 -17.50 -29.98 -4.79
CA TYR A 187 -17.66 -29.04 -3.66
C TYR A 187 -18.69 -29.54 -2.62
N GLY A 188 -19.47 -30.56 -2.94
CA GLY A 188 -20.44 -31.21 -2.05
C GLY A 188 -21.89 -30.92 -2.43
N ALA A 189 -22.84 -31.36 -1.59
CA ALA A 189 -24.27 -31.36 -1.92
C ALA A 189 -24.88 -29.97 -2.17
N VAL A 190 -24.25 -28.91 -1.66
CA VAL A 190 -24.72 -27.52 -1.83
C VAL A 190 -24.35 -26.95 -3.21
N SER A 191 -23.30 -27.47 -3.85
CA SER A 191 -22.86 -27.05 -5.19
C SER A 191 -22.20 -28.22 -5.94
N PRO A 192 -22.97 -29.27 -6.29
CA PRO A 192 -22.41 -30.53 -6.78
C PRO A 192 -21.69 -30.41 -8.12
N ASP A 193 -22.10 -29.43 -8.95
CA ASP A 193 -21.54 -29.16 -10.29
C ASP A 193 -20.27 -28.29 -10.25
N GLN A 194 -19.74 -27.99 -9.06
CA GLN A 194 -18.52 -27.19 -8.89
C GLN A 194 -17.39 -28.00 -8.27
N ASP A 195 -16.16 -27.70 -8.70
CA ASP A 195 -14.94 -28.20 -8.07
C ASP A 195 -14.78 -27.67 -6.64
N LEU A 196 -14.14 -28.48 -5.79
CA LEU A 196 -13.78 -28.16 -4.42
C LEU A 196 -12.77 -27.02 -4.42
N LYS A 197 -13.02 -26.00 -3.59
CA LYS A 197 -12.17 -24.82 -3.50
C LYS A 197 -11.73 -24.56 -2.08
N ASP A 198 -10.45 -24.29 -1.93
CA ASP A 198 -9.83 -23.89 -0.68
C ASP A 198 -9.40 -22.42 -0.71
N LYS A 199 -9.45 -21.76 0.44
CA LYS A 199 -9.13 -20.35 0.62
C LYS A 199 -8.15 -20.25 1.77
N SER A 200 -7.01 -19.63 1.50
CA SER A 200 -5.96 -19.51 2.49
C SER A 200 -5.36 -18.12 2.52
N LEU A 201 -4.95 -17.71 3.71
CA LEU A 201 -4.11 -16.55 3.96
C LEU A 201 -2.74 -17.06 4.38
N ASP A 202 -1.66 -16.62 3.77
CA ASP A 202 -0.31 -16.96 4.17
C ASP A 202 0.40 -15.72 4.71
N ILE A 203 1.28 -15.91 5.70
CA ILE A 203 2.09 -14.85 6.29
C ILE A 203 3.54 -15.34 6.39
N LYS A 204 4.49 -14.56 5.89
CA LYS A 204 5.93 -14.81 6.04
C LYS A 204 6.62 -13.59 6.63
N LEU A 205 7.43 -13.82 7.66
CA LEU A 205 8.18 -12.80 8.39
C LEU A 205 9.69 -13.03 8.22
N LYS A 206 10.41 -12.00 7.75
CA LYS A 206 11.87 -12.00 7.69
C LYS A 206 12.45 -11.65 9.05
N LEU A 207 13.15 -12.60 9.65
CA LEU A 207 13.76 -12.49 10.98
C LEU A 207 15.13 -11.83 10.91
N LEU A 208 15.99 -12.29 10.01
CA LEU A 208 17.38 -11.82 9.87
C LEU A 208 17.67 -11.43 8.42
N ASN A 209 18.41 -10.34 8.24
CA ASN A 209 18.99 -9.99 6.95
C ASN A 209 20.25 -10.83 6.69
N GLU A 210 20.52 -11.11 5.43
CA GLU A 210 21.77 -11.75 5.03
C GLU A 210 22.98 -10.87 5.39
N SER A 211 24.01 -11.47 5.96
CA SER A 211 25.33 -10.89 6.14
C SER A 211 26.39 -11.83 5.56
N LYS A 212 27.67 -11.49 5.67
CA LYS A 212 28.77 -12.36 5.23
C LYS A 212 28.69 -13.78 5.80
N TRP A 213 28.33 -13.93 7.08
CA TRP A 213 28.34 -15.22 7.79
C TRP A 213 26.95 -15.73 8.14
N VAL A 214 25.98 -14.84 8.30
CA VAL A 214 24.61 -15.20 8.68
C VAL A 214 23.74 -15.25 7.43
N PRO A 215 23.01 -16.35 7.15
CA PRO A 215 22.04 -16.40 6.06
C PRO A 215 20.84 -15.51 6.37
N GLN A 216 20.10 -15.10 5.35
CA GLN A 216 18.78 -14.52 5.55
C GLN A 216 17.87 -15.57 6.16
N LEU A 217 17.09 -15.21 7.18
CA LEU A 217 16.20 -16.15 7.88
C LEU A 217 14.76 -15.63 7.83
N ALA A 218 13.81 -16.53 7.53
CA ALA A 218 12.39 -16.23 7.60
C ALA A 218 11.60 -17.37 8.25
N VAL A 219 10.51 -17.01 8.90
CA VAL A 219 9.48 -17.92 9.40
C VAL A 219 8.19 -17.63 8.66
N GLY A 220 7.37 -18.65 8.40
CA GLY A 220 6.06 -18.42 7.82
C GLY A 220 5.02 -19.44 8.21
N TRP A 221 3.78 -19.04 7.97
CA TRP A 221 2.57 -19.81 8.19
C TRP A 221 1.79 -19.83 6.89
N ARG A 222 1.54 -21.04 6.40
CA ARG A 222 0.59 -21.33 5.34
C ARG A 222 -0.74 -21.62 6.00
N ASP A 223 -1.75 -20.86 5.60
CA ASP A 223 -3.12 -21.00 6.08
C ASP A 223 -3.31 -21.01 7.62
N PRO A 224 -2.79 -20.04 8.40
CA PRO A 224 -2.96 -20.00 9.86
C PRO A 224 -4.38 -19.62 10.31
N ALA A 225 -5.27 -19.28 9.37
CA ALA A 225 -6.60 -18.75 9.65
C ALA A 225 -7.68 -19.20 8.65
N GLY A 226 -7.42 -20.13 7.72
CA GLY A 226 -8.41 -20.67 6.79
C GLY A 226 -8.83 -22.09 7.16
N THR A 227 -9.15 -22.92 6.18
CA THR A 227 -9.70 -24.27 6.42
C THR A 227 -8.65 -25.25 6.96
N SER A 228 -7.37 -24.87 6.92
CA SER A 228 -6.19 -25.68 7.23
C SER A 228 -5.97 -26.86 6.29
N LEU A 229 -6.64 -26.91 5.13
CA LEU A 229 -6.53 -28.02 4.17
C LEU A 229 -5.09 -28.22 3.68
N PHE A 230 -4.37 -27.13 3.43
CA PHE A 230 -2.94 -27.13 3.10
C PHE A 230 -2.08 -26.46 4.19
N GLY A 231 -2.57 -26.45 5.43
CA GLY A 231 -1.96 -25.72 6.55
C GLY A 231 -0.57 -26.23 6.91
N GLY A 232 0.35 -25.32 7.19
CA GLY A 232 1.71 -25.68 7.60
C GLY A 232 2.55 -24.51 8.07
N GLU A 233 3.59 -24.80 8.85
CA GLU A 233 4.54 -23.79 9.33
C GLU A 233 5.95 -24.12 8.83
N TYR A 234 6.80 -23.10 8.69
CA TYR A 234 8.17 -23.31 8.25
C TYR A 234 9.16 -22.29 8.80
N LEU A 235 10.42 -22.74 8.90
CA LEU A 235 11.59 -21.90 9.09
C LEU A 235 12.54 -22.15 7.92
N VAL A 236 13.02 -21.09 7.27
CA VAL A 236 13.85 -21.20 6.07
C VAL A 236 14.99 -20.19 6.07
N ALA A 237 16.16 -20.63 5.61
CA ALA A 237 17.36 -19.83 5.48
C ALA A 237 17.81 -19.75 4.01
N ASN A 238 18.24 -18.56 3.56
CA ASN A 238 18.83 -18.37 2.24
C ASN A 238 20.22 -17.76 2.31
N LYS A 239 21.09 -18.23 1.41
CA LYS A 239 22.45 -17.72 1.23
C LYS A 239 22.79 -17.58 -0.25
N ARG A 240 23.19 -16.37 -0.63
CA ARG A 240 23.64 -16.09 -1.99
C ARG A 240 25.14 -16.31 -2.12
N TYR A 241 25.54 -16.83 -3.27
CA TYR A 241 26.92 -16.83 -3.73
C TYR A 241 27.00 -16.65 -5.25
N GLY A 242 27.27 -15.41 -5.69
CA GLY A 242 27.33 -15.05 -7.10
C GLY A 242 25.94 -15.09 -7.72
N ASP A 243 25.82 -15.90 -8.78
CA ASP A 243 24.56 -16.17 -9.48
C ASP A 243 23.73 -17.31 -8.89
N PHE A 244 24.18 -17.89 -7.77
CA PHE A 244 23.46 -18.94 -7.06
C PHE A 244 22.81 -18.40 -5.78
N ASP A 245 21.59 -18.85 -5.50
CA ASP A 245 20.92 -18.65 -4.21
C ASP A 245 20.49 -20.00 -3.64
N PHE A 246 21.05 -20.35 -2.49
CA PHE A 246 20.82 -21.61 -1.80
C PHE A 246 19.77 -21.43 -0.71
N SER A 247 18.80 -22.34 -0.65
CA SER A 247 17.71 -22.37 0.33
C SER A 247 17.76 -23.67 1.12
N LEU A 248 17.61 -23.58 2.44
CA LEU A 248 17.42 -24.74 3.32
C LEU A 248 16.39 -24.39 4.40
N GLY A 249 15.37 -25.22 4.52
CA GLY A 249 14.28 -25.02 5.46
C GLY A 249 13.81 -26.31 6.13
N MET A 250 12.98 -26.13 7.15
CA MET A 250 12.28 -27.17 7.87
C MET A 250 10.80 -26.82 7.92
N GLY A 251 9.96 -27.80 7.59
CA GLY A 251 8.51 -27.67 7.54
C GLY A 251 7.79 -28.52 8.59
N TRP A 252 6.62 -28.05 8.98
CA TRP A 252 5.59 -28.73 9.77
C TRP A 252 4.26 -28.71 9.00
N GLY A 253 3.34 -29.61 9.33
CA GLY A 253 2.07 -29.73 8.60
C GLY A 253 2.32 -30.12 7.14
N TYR A 254 1.62 -29.49 6.19
CA TYR A 254 1.74 -29.78 4.75
C TYR A 254 3.22 -29.76 4.25
N LEU A 255 3.99 -28.70 4.56
CA LEU A 255 5.39 -28.59 4.13
C LEU A 255 6.33 -29.62 4.78
N GLY A 256 5.89 -30.28 5.85
CA GLY A 256 6.64 -31.28 6.59
C GLY A 256 6.02 -32.67 6.55
N ALA A 257 5.01 -32.92 5.70
CA ALA A 257 4.14 -34.08 5.81
C ALA A 257 4.87 -35.42 5.63
N ARG A 258 6.01 -35.43 4.94
CA ARG A 258 6.90 -36.60 4.84
C ARG A 258 7.37 -37.10 6.21
N GLY A 259 7.45 -36.21 7.21
CA GLY A 259 7.60 -36.57 8.62
C GLY A 259 8.80 -37.46 8.93
N ASN A 260 9.91 -37.30 8.21
CA ASN A 260 11.10 -38.14 8.33
C ASN A 260 12.04 -37.69 9.47
N LEU A 261 11.74 -36.57 10.13
CA LEU A 261 12.49 -36.05 11.27
C LEU A 261 11.59 -35.86 12.50
N LYS A 262 12.18 -36.06 13.67
CA LYS A 262 11.55 -35.67 14.95
C LYS A 262 11.51 -34.16 15.06
N ASN A 263 10.50 -33.64 15.75
CA ASN A 263 10.42 -32.22 16.02
C ASN A 263 11.56 -31.77 16.94
N PRO A 264 12.47 -30.87 16.53
CA PRO A 264 13.53 -30.40 17.42
C PRO A 264 12.99 -29.66 18.65
N LEU A 265 11.77 -29.11 18.57
CA LEU A 265 11.13 -28.41 19.68
C LEU A 265 10.64 -29.35 20.78
N SER A 266 10.56 -30.66 20.54
CA SER A 266 10.20 -31.60 21.62
C SER A 266 11.30 -31.78 22.67
N LEU A 267 12.52 -31.31 22.39
CA LEU A 267 13.55 -31.15 23.43
C LEU A 267 13.21 -30.06 24.45
N ILE A 268 12.30 -29.15 24.12
CA ILE A 268 11.85 -28.05 24.98
C ILE A 268 10.59 -28.44 25.73
N ASP A 269 9.63 -29.08 25.05
CA ASP A 269 8.34 -29.47 25.61
C ASP A 269 7.72 -30.63 24.80
N ASP A 270 7.29 -31.69 25.47
CA ASP A 270 6.68 -32.89 24.85
C ASP A 270 5.43 -32.57 24.01
N ARG A 271 4.77 -31.42 24.25
CA ARG A 271 3.61 -30.97 23.46
C ARG A 271 3.89 -30.87 21.95
N PHE A 272 5.16 -30.75 21.56
CA PHE A 272 5.57 -30.58 20.17
C PHE A 272 5.73 -31.91 19.42
N ASP A 273 5.73 -33.06 20.11
CA ASP A 273 5.95 -34.37 19.47
C ASP A 273 4.82 -34.79 18.53
N GLU A 274 3.56 -34.56 18.93
CA GLU A 274 2.39 -34.94 18.15
C GLU A 274 1.68 -33.71 17.58
N ARG A 275 1.12 -33.85 16.37
CA ARG A 275 0.37 -32.76 15.74
C ARG A 275 -0.91 -32.54 16.52
N VAL A 276 -1.07 -31.34 17.08
CA VAL A 276 -2.32 -30.96 17.76
C VAL A 276 -3.37 -30.61 16.70
N ALA A 277 -4.40 -31.44 16.58
CA ALA A 277 -5.52 -31.18 15.66
C ALA A 277 -6.44 -30.09 16.21
N ASP A 278 -6.95 -29.24 15.31
CA ASP A 278 -7.96 -28.24 15.67
C ASP A 278 -9.31 -28.91 15.92
N LYS A 279 -9.88 -28.67 17.10
CA LYS A 279 -11.06 -29.42 17.59
C LYS A 279 -12.38 -28.98 16.93
N SER A 280 -12.42 -27.86 16.21
CA SER A 280 -13.68 -27.26 15.75
C SER A 280 -14.19 -27.80 14.41
N GLY A 281 -13.35 -28.43 13.57
CA GLY A 281 -13.77 -29.11 12.33
C GLY A 281 -14.43 -28.25 11.24
N LEU A 282 -14.73 -26.98 11.52
CA LEU A 282 -15.48 -26.05 10.65
C LEU A 282 -14.57 -25.12 9.82
N GLY A 283 -13.25 -25.18 10.01
CA GLY A 283 -12.28 -24.29 9.36
C GLY A 283 -12.38 -22.83 9.81
N GLY A 284 -11.37 -22.01 9.50
CA GLY A 284 -11.40 -20.55 9.64
C GLY A 284 -11.08 -19.99 11.03
N GLU A 285 -10.66 -20.83 11.98
CA GLU A 285 -10.22 -20.46 13.34
C GLU A 285 -8.68 -20.31 13.39
N ILE A 286 -8.18 -19.37 14.20
CA ILE A 286 -6.73 -19.25 14.45
C ILE A 286 -6.39 -20.08 15.68
N SER A 287 -5.51 -21.06 15.52
CA SER A 287 -5.11 -21.96 16.61
C SER A 287 -3.61 -21.94 16.86
N PRO A 288 -3.08 -20.94 17.61
CA PRO A 288 -1.64 -20.84 17.86
C PRO A 288 -1.05 -22.02 18.65
N LYS A 289 -1.92 -22.82 19.30
CA LYS A 289 -1.50 -24.01 20.05
C LYS A 289 -1.10 -25.17 19.13
N SER A 290 -1.57 -25.21 17.88
CA SER A 290 -1.23 -26.27 16.92
C SER A 290 0.05 -26.00 16.14
N TRP A 291 0.53 -24.76 16.12
CA TRP A 291 1.68 -24.36 15.33
C TRP A 291 2.99 -25.03 15.79
N PHE A 292 3.79 -25.45 14.82
CA PHE A 292 5.09 -26.09 15.02
C PHE A 292 5.03 -27.40 15.85
N THR A 293 3.88 -28.08 15.84
CA THR A 293 3.69 -29.40 16.49
C THR A 293 3.70 -30.53 15.45
N GLY A 294 4.08 -31.74 15.88
CA GLY A 294 4.18 -32.93 15.04
C GLY A 294 5.54 -33.13 14.38
N LYS A 295 5.67 -34.23 13.62
CA LYS A 295 6.88 -34.55 12.86
C LYS A 295 7.22 -33.48 11.82
N THR A 296 8.50 -33.42 11.45
CA THR A 296 9.03 -32.44 10.51
C THR A 296 9.69 -33.10 9.30
N SER A 297 9.92 -32.31 8.26
CA SER A 297 10.82 -32.65 7.16
C SER A 297 11.68 -31.45 6.79
N LEU A 298 12.89 -31.72 6.28
CA LEU A 298 13.66 -30.71 5.60
C LEU A 298 13.10 -30.50 4.20
N PHE A 299 13.27 -29.28 3.70
CA PHE A 299 13.06 -28.91 2.31
C PHE A 299 14.13 -27.90 1.90
N GLY A 300 14.32 -27.68 0.61
CA GLY A 300 15.29 -26.67 0.16
C GLY A 300 15.69 -26.87 -1.28
N GLY A 301 16.69 -26.12 -1.72
CA GLY A 301 17.11 -26.18 -3.10
C GLY A 301 18.06 -25.07 -3.50
N VAL A 302 18.28 -24.94 -4.79
CA VAL A 302 19.16 -23.94 -5.38
C VAL A 302 18.48 -23.25 -6.55
N GLN A 303 18.62 -21.93 -6.61
CA GLN A 303 18.32 -21.13 -7.79
C GLN A 303 19.64 -20.77 -8.45
N TRP A 304 19.72 -21.00 -9.75
CA TRP A 304 20.81 -20.52 -10.59
C TRP A 304 20.27 -19.49 -11.57
N HIS A 305 20.78 -18.26 -11.46
CA HIS A 305 20.43 -17.17 -12.36
C HIS A 305 21.38 -17.22 -13.55
N SER A 306 20.85 -17.51 -14.73
CA SER A 306 21.69 -17.68 -15.91
C SER A 306 22.30 -16.35 -16.34
N PRO A 307 23.41 -16.33 -17.11
CA PRO A 307 23.94 -15.10 -17.71
C PRO A 307 22.93 -14.35 -18.59
N TYR A 308 21.93 -15.05 -19.14
CA TYR A 308 20.74 -14.43 -19.72
C TYR A 308 19.81 -13.99 -18.57
N GLU A 309 19.88 -12.71 -18.21
CA GLU A 309 19.24 -12.11 -17.02
C GLU A 309 17.79 -12.53 -16.77
N PRO A 310 16.92 -12.69 -17.80
CA PRO A 310 15.55 -13.11 -17.57
C PRO A 310 15.38 -14.55 -17.07
N LEU A 311 16.36 -15.44 -17.22
CA LEU A 311 16.18 -16.87 -17.00
C LEU A 311 16.81 -17.35 -15.69
N THR A 312 15.98 -17.97 -14.84
CA THR A 312 16.38 -18.62 -13.58
C THR A 312 16.01 -20.09 -13.63
N VAL A 313 16.97 -20.97 -13.29
CA VAL A 313 16.75 -22.41 -13.14
C VAL A 313 16.66 -22.75 -11.66
N LYS A 314 15.70 -23.60 -11.30
CA LYS A 314 15.41 -24.01 -9.92
C LYS A 314 15.51 -25.52 -9.81
N ILE A 315 16.20 -25.99 -8.77
CA ILE A 315 16.15 -27.39 -8.33
C ILE A 315 15.70 -27.36 -6.87
N GLU A 316 14.71 -28.18 -6.54
CA GLU A 316 14.07 -28.21 -5.24
C GLU A 316 13.97 -29.65 -4.73
N TYR A 317 14.15 -29.82 -3.43
CA TYR A 317 13.75 -30.98 -2.65
C TYR A 317 12.57 -30.58 -1.75
N ASP A 318 11.41 -31.21 -1.96
CA ASP A 318 10.18 -30.96 -1.22
C ASP A 318 10.08 -31.87 0.02
N GLY A 319 9.72 -31.26 1.15
CA GLY A 319 9.46 -31.92 2.43
C GLY A 319 8.04 -32.45 2.58
N ASN A 320 7.13 -32.12 1.66
CA ASN A 320 5.79 -32.71 1.59
C ASN A 320 5.84 -34.17 1.10
N ASP A 321 4.82 -34.94 1.47
CA ASP A 321 4.51 -36.25 0.88
C ASP A 321 3.31 -36.09 -0.05
N TYR A 322 3.56 -36.19 -1.35
CA TYR A 322 2.54 -35.92 -2.37
C TYR A 322 1.37 -36.92 -2.35
N LYS A 323 1.56 -38.11 -1.76
CA LYS A 323 0.49 -39.09 -1.59
C LYS A 323 -0.50 -38.67 -0.52
N SER A 324 -0.09 -37.81 0.41
CA SER A 324 -0.93 -37.32 1.51
C SER A 324 -1.67 -36.02 1.18
N GLU A 325 -1.52 -35.48 -0.04
CA GLU A 325 -2.17 -34.23 -0.40
C GLU A 325 -3.70 -34.35 -0.43
N PRO A 326 -4.43 -33.25 -0.11
CA PRO A 326 -5.88 -33.18 -0.23
C PRO A 326 -6.42 -33.67 -1.59
N ALA A 327 -7.30 -34.68 -1.55
CA ALA A 327 -7.87 -35.31 -2.73
C ALA A 327 -6.85 -35.97 -3.69
N SER A 328 -5.64 -36.27 -3.20
CA SER A 328 -4.79 -37.28 -3.83
C SER A 328 -5.56 -38.61 -3.87
N ASN A 329 -5.51 -39.29 -5.01
CA ASN A 329 -6.02 -40.64 -5.12
C ASN A 329 -4.83 -41.52 -5.41
N GLU A 330 -4.44 -42.39 -4.48
CA GLU A 330 -3.29 -43.29 -4.64
C GLU A 330 -3.38 -44.16 -5.91
N ASN A 331 -4.59 -44.43 -6.40
CA ASN A 331 -4.81 -45.18 -7.65
C ASN A 331 -4.68 -44.34 -8.92
N LYS A 332 -4.78 -43.00 -8.85
CA LYS A 332 -4.65 -42.08 -9.99
C LYS A 332 -3.34 -41.28 -9.98
N ASN A 333 -2.80 -40.97 -8.80
CA ASN A 333 -1.55 -40.24 -8.58
C ASN A 333 -0.67 -40.98 -7.54
N PRO A 334 -0.05 -42.12 -7.88
CA PRO A 334 0.82 -42.90 -6.98
C PRO A 334 2.18 -42.23 -6.68
N LYS A 335 2.36 -40.97 -7.06
CA LYS A 335 3.64 -40.36 -7.35
C LYS A 335 4.12 -39.54 -6.16
N ASP A 336 5.30 -39.89 -5.65
CA ASP A 336 5.95 -39.17 -4.55
C ASP A 336 7.47 -39.09 -4.81
N PHE A 337 7.85 -38.39 -5.88
CA PHE A 337 9.26 -38.06 -6.09
C PHE A 337 9.53 -36.65 -5.55
N PRO A 338 10.41 -36.51 -4.53
CA PRO A 338 10.57 -35.25 -3.80
C PRO A 338 11.40 -34.20 -4.54
N ILE A 339 12.01 -34.52 -5.69
CA ILE A 339 12.87 -33.59 -6.41
C ILE A 339 12.08 -32.96 -7.56
N ASN A 340 11.98 -31.63 -7.53
CA ASN A 340 11.33 -30.82 -8.55
C ASN A 340 12.37 -29.99 -9.30
N ILE A 341 12.17 -29.79 -10.60
CA ILE A 341 13.06 -28.98 -11.45
C ILE A 341 12.20 -27.99 -12.22
N GLY A 342 12.59 -26.72 -12.19
CA GLY A 342 11.84 -25.64 -12.81
C GLY A 342 12.70 -24.62 -13.51
N VAL A 343 12.05 -23.85 -14.36
CA VAL A 343 12.61 -22.67 -15.02
C VAL A 343 11.63 -21.51 -14.91
N THR A 344 12.17 -20.33 -14.68
CA THR A 344 11.40 -19.08 -14.64
C THR A 344 12.03 -18.09 -15.60
N TRP A 345 11.24 -17.59 -16.54
CA TRP A 345 11.59 -16.45 -17.37
C TRP A 345 10.90 -15.20 -16.77
N GLN A 346 11.64 -14.14 -16.48
CA GLN A 346 11.13 -12.93 -15.85
C GLN A 346 11.64 -11.66 -16.52
N ASP A 347 10.71 -10.80 -16.94
CA ASP A 347 10.97 -9.43 -17.39
C ASP A 347 10.61 -8.49 -16.24
N ILE A 348 11.63 -8.03 -15.52
CA ILE A 348 11.48 -7.19 -14.32
C ILE A 348 10.88 -5.82 -14.67
N ASP A 349 11.24 -5.26 -15.82
CA ASP A 349 10.78 -3.94 -16.26
C ASP A 349 9.31 -3.95 -16.64
N LYS A 350 8.84 -5.04 -17.27
CA LYS A 350 7.41 -5.24 -17.58
C LYS A 350 6.62 -5.83 -16.42
N GLY A 351 7.28 -6.35 -15.40
CA GLY A 351 6.62 -7.01 -14.27
C GLY A 351 5.94 -8.32 -14.67
N VAL A 352 6.49 -9.07 -15.62
CA VAL A 352 5.91 -10.33 -16.12
C VAL A 352 6.86 -11.48 -15.84
N ALA A 353 6.35 -12.61 -15.33
CA ALA A 353 7.11 -13.85 -15.22
C ALA A 353 6.30 -15.06 -15.71
N LEU A 354 6.99 -15.98 -16.38
CA LEU A 354 6.48 -17.27 -16.82
C LEU A 354 7.29 -18.37 -16.15
N SER A 355 6.64 -19.31 -15.48
CA SER A 355 7.27 -20.48 -14.87
C SER A 355 6.81 -21.76 -15.53
N ALA A 356 7.74 -22.70 -15.66
CA ALA A 356 7.44 -24.08 -16.06
C ALA A 356 8.28 -25.03 -15.22
N GLY A 357 7.72 -26.18 -14.83
CA GLY A 357 8.41 -27.15 -13.99
C GLY A 357 7.98 -28.59 -14.23
N LEU A 358 8.81 -29.51 -13.78
CA LEU A 358 8.48 -30.92 -13.61
C LEU A 358 8.55 -31.25 -12.12
N GLU A 359 7.41 -31.65 -11.58
CA GLU A 359 7.20 -31.91 -10.16
C GLU A 359 6.71 -33.34 -9.93
N ARG A 360 6.89 -33.86 -8.72
CA ARG A 360 6.39 -35.19 -8.32
C ARG A 360 6.93 -36.34 -9.21
N GLY A 361 7.95 -36.07 -10.03
CA GLY A 361 8.60 -37.01 -10.95
C GLY A 361 8.17 -36.89 -12.42
N ASP A 362 6.93 -36.47 -12.70
CA ASP A 362 6.40 -36.44 -14.08
C ASP A 362 5.29 -35.38 -14.33
N THR A 363 4.93 -34.60 -13.32
CA THR A 363 3.78 -33.70 -13.37
C THR A 363 4.24 -32.32 -13.82
N MET A 364 3.64 -31.79 -14.87
CA MET A 364 4.00 -30.46 -15.38
C MET A 364 3.38 -29.35 -14.54
N MET A 365 4.18 -28.34 -14.24
CA MET A 365 3.75 -27.06 -13.69
C MET A 365 3.85 -25.98 -14.75
N LEU A 366 2.83 -25.13 -14.83
CA LEU A 366 2.87 -23.88 -15.59
C LEU A 366 2.37 -22.74 -14.70
N GLY A 367 3.05 -21.60 -14.75
CA GLY A 367 2.63 -20.41 -14.02
C GLY A 367 2.85 -19.10 -14.76
N LEU A 368 1.97 -18.13 -14.48
CA LEU A 368 2.02 -16.76 -14.97
C LEU A 368 1.99 -15.81 -13.79
N THR A 369 2.90 -14.85 -13.78
CA THR A 369 3.03 -13.83 -12.74
C THR A 369 2.97 -12.44 -13.34
N LEU A 370 2.16 -11.58 -12.73
CA LEU A 370 2.15 -10.14 -12.96
C LEU A 370 2.51 -9.46 -11.63
N GLN A 371 3.50 -8.57 -11.63
CA GLN A 371 3.97 -7.91 -10.41
C GLN A 371 4.29 -6.44 -10.66
N GLY A 372 4.09 -5.60 -9.65
CA GLY A 372 4.37 -4.17 -9.74
C GLY A 372 4.63 -3.52 -8.39
N ASP A 373 5.51 -2.52 -8.38
CA ASP A 373 5.82 -1.72 -7.19
C ASP A 373 4.85 -0.54 -7.08
N LEU A 374 3.81 -0.70 -6.26
CA LEU A 374 2.79 0.31 -6.06
C LEU A 374 3.32 1.55 -5.34
N SER A 375 4.44 1.46 -4.60
CA SER A 375 5.01 2.61 -3.88
C SER A 375 5.61 3.66 -4.82
N LYS A 376 5.90 3.26 -6.07
CA LYS A 376 6.42 4.13 -7.13
C LYS A 376 5.35 4.72 -8.04
N LEU A 377 4.07 4.40 -7.81
CA LEU A 377 2.98 4.98 -8.60
C LEU A 377 2.95 6.49 -8.41
N GLY A 378 2.98 7.21 -9.53
CA GLY A 378 2.88 8.65 -9.61
C GLY A 378 2.68 9.07 -11.05
N LYS A 379 2.12 10.26 -11.26
CA LYS A 379 1.99 10.90 -12.56
C LYS A 379 2.35 12.37 -12.44
N VAL A 380 3.02 12.88 -13.47
CA VAL A 380 3.31 14.32 -13.56
C VAL A 380 1.99 15.08 -13.61
N LYS A 381 1.81 16.00 -12.68
CA LYS A 381 0.63 16.86 -12.60
C LYS A 381 0.78 18.07 -13.52
N PRO A 382 -0.31 18.59 -14.10
CA PRO A 382 -0.27 19.82 -14.88
C PRO A 382 0.36 20.93 -14.05
N LYS A 383 1.44 21.53 -14.56
CA LYS A 383 2.00 22.73 -13.96
C LYS A 383 0.96 23.85 -14.03
N ALA A 384 0.93 24.71 -13.01
CA ALA A 384 0.03 25.87 -12.95
C ALA A 384 0.11 26.78 -14.21
N GLN A 385 1.20 26.72 -14.98
CA GLN A 385 1.41 27.51 -16.21
C GLN A 385 0.90 26.83 -17.50
N GLN A 386 0.56 25.53 -17.49
CA GLN A 386 0.02 24.80 -18.64
C GLN A 386 -1.46 24.42 -18.45
N VAL A 387 -2.27 25.33 -17.89
CA VAL A 387 -3.73 25.20 -17.97
C VAL A 387 -4.17 25.51 -19.42
N GLN A 388 -3.90 24.59 -20.34
CA GLN A 388 -4.24 24.71 -21.77
C GLN A 388 -5.75 24.62 -22.06
N ASN A 389 -6.61 24.46 -21.05
CA ASN A 389 -8.05 24.29 -21.23
C ASN A 389 -8.91 25.45 -20.66
N LEU A 390 -8.42 26.68 -20.75
CA LEU A 390 -9.30 27.87 -20.86
C LEU A 390 -9.97 27.96 -22.26
N GLN A 391 -9.72 26.98 -23.13
CA GLN A 391 -10.04 26.98 -24.57
C GLN A 391 -11.52 26.80 -24.94
N THR A 392 -12.44 26.63 -23.99
CA THR A 392 -13.90 26.66 -24.28
C THR A 392 -14.57 27.99 -23.96
N MET A 393 -13.84 28.99 -23.47
CA MET A 393 -14.37 30.34 -23.29
C MET A 393 -14.03 31.25 -24.50
N PRO A 394 -14.92 32.18 -24.88
CA PRO A 394 -14.73 33.03 -26.06
C PRO A 394 -13.36 33.75 -26.08
N LYS A 395 -12.73 33.78 -27.27
CA LYS A 395 -11.37 34.32 -27.52
C LYS A 395 -11.16 35.80 -27.18
N THR A 396 -12.18 36.53 -26.74
CA THR A 396 -12.07 37.94 -26.30
C THR A 396 -11.69 38.11 -24.82
N SER A 397 -11.52 37.04 -24.04
CA SER A 397 -11.34 37.14 -22.57
C SER A 397 -9.96 36.76 -21.99
N TYR A 398 -8.88 36.57 -22.77
CA TYR A 398 -7.65 35.94 -22.25
C TYR A 398 -6.30 36.60 -22.57
N SER A 399 -6.23 37.76 -23.22
CA SER A 399 -4.96 38.28 -23.75
C SER A 399 -4.10 39.11 -22.77
N GLY A 400 -4.27 39.03 -21.44
CA GLY A 400 -3.50 39.87 -20.50
C GLY A 400 -3.46 39.49 -19.02
N LEU A 401 -3.42 38.21 -18.65
CA LEU A 401 -3.56 37.80 -17.24
C LEU A 401 -2.31 38.11 -16.38
N LYS A 402 -2.35 39.26 -15.69
CA LYS A 402 -1.79 39.46 -14.35
C LYS A 402 -2.96 39.40 -13.38
N TYR A 403 -3.06 38.35 -12.56
CA TYR A 403 -4.19 38.12 -11.63
C TYR A 403 -4.19 39.03 -10.40
N LYS A 404 -3.85 40.32 -10.54
CA LYS A 404 -3.79 41.23 -9.40
C LYS A 404 -5.19 41.49 -8.85
N VAL A 405 -5.32 41.35 -7.53
CA VAL A 405 -6.54 41.76 -6.80
C VAL A 405 -6.81 43.24 -7.04
N ASP A 406 -8.02 43.57 -7.48
CA ASP A 406 -8.55 44.93 -7.59
C ASP A 406 -9.18 45.34 -6.24
N PHE A 407 -8.77 46.52 -5.74
CA PHE A 407 -9.25 47.13 -4.50
C PHE A 407 -10.06 48.42 -4.76
N GLY A 408 -10.69 48.54 -5.94
CA GLY A 408 -11.52 49.70 -6.29
C GLY A 408 -12.62 50.02 -5.28
N GLU A 409 -13.25 51.20 -5.41
CA GLU A 409 -14.22 51.69 -4.42
C GLU A 409 -15.54 50.87 -4.38
N ASP A 410 -15.89 50.19 -5.47
CA ASP A 410 -17.10 49.36 -5.56
C ASP A 410 -16.83 47.90 -5.14
N LYS A 411 -17.30 47.54 -3.94
CA LYS A 411 -17.08 46.23 -3.34
C LYS A 411 -17.72 45.09 -4.15
N ASP A 412 -18.94 45.25 -4.65
CA ASP A 412 -19.65 44.19 -5.37
C ASP A 412 -19.05 43.97 -6.75
N ALA A 413 -18.63 45.05 -7.42
CA ALA A 413 -17.87 44.96 -8.67
C ALA A 413 -16.52 44.25 -8.49
N ASN A 414 -15.82 44.48 -7.37
CA ASN A 414 -14.53 43.85 -7.09
C ASN A 414 -14.63 42.34 -6.85
N LEU A 415 -15.70 41.86 -6.18
CA LEU A 415 -15.92 40.43 -5.95
C LEU A 415 -15.91 39.65 -7.27
N SER A 416 -16.63 40.15 -8.27
CA SER A 416 -16.73 39.53 -9.59
C SER A 416 -15.44 39.67 -10.40
N LYS A 417 -14.74 40.81 -10.30
CA LYS A 417 -13.45 41.04 -10.98
C LYS A 417 -12.33 40.15 -10.46
N ASN A 418 -12.34 39.81 -9.17
CA ASN A 418 -11.31 39.01 -8.54
C ASN A 418 -11.60 37.49 -8.56
N ALA A 419 -12.81 37.07 -8.92
CA ALA A 419 -13.19 35.66 -9.09
C ALA A 419 -12.23 34.82 -9.98
N PRO A 420 -11.60 35.36 -11.05
CA PRO A 420 -10.61 34.62 -11.83
C PRO A 420 -9.41 34.11 -11.01
N LEU A 421 -9.00 34.79 -9.93
CA LEU A 421 -7.93 34.32 -9.05
C LEU A 421 -8.34 33.03 -8.33
N LEU A 422 -9.57 32.98 -7.81
CA LEU A 422 -10.13 31.80 -7.14
C LEU A 422 -10.30 30.63 -8.12
N ASN A 423 -10.74 30.91 -9.34
CA ASN A 423 -10.86 29.92 -10.41
C ASN A 423 -9.49 29.36 -10.82
N ALA A 424 -8.48 30.22 -10.96
CA ALA A 424 -7.11 29.80 -11.27
C ALA A 424 -6.51 28.94 -10.15
N PHE A 425 -6.72 29.33 -8.88
CA PHE A 425 -6.33 28.51 -7.74
C PHE A 425 -7.03 27.15 -7.78
N SER A 426 -8.34 27.14 -8.05
CA SER A 426 -9.13 25.92 -8.06
C SER A 426 -8.68 24.94 -9.15
N GLN A 427 -8.37 25.46 -10.35
CA GLN A 427 -7.82 24.66 -11.44
C GLN A 427 -6.41 24.13 -11.14
N ALA A 428 -5.54 24.97 -10.56
CA ALA A 428 -4.16 24.62 -10.25
C ALA A 428 -4.05 23.57 -9.14
N THR A 429 -4.97 23.61 -8.18
CA THR A 429 -4.96 22.73 -6.99
C THR A 429 -5.93 21.55 -7.09
N GLY A 430 -6.94 21.62 -7.97
CA GLY A 430 -8.07 20.68 -7.98
C GLY A 430 -8.99 20.78 -6.76
N TRP A 431 -8.77 21.76 -5.88
CA TRP A 431 -9.71 22.11 -4.80
C TRP A 431 -10.63 23.23 -5.26
N ARG A 432 -11.69 23.52 -4.52
CA ARG A 432 -12.59 24.60 -4.88
C ARG A 432 -12.44 25.76 -3.91
N ALA A 433 -11.81 26.85 -4.34
CA ALA A 433 -11.79 28.09 -3.59
C ALA A 433 -13.11 28.84 -3.76
N ILE A 434 -13.71 29.26 -2.65
CA ILE A 434 -15.04 29.90 -2.61
C ILE A 434 -14.90 31.40 -2.34
N ASP A 435 -14.16 31.75 -1.29
CA ASP A 435 -14.04 33.12 -0.80
C ASP A 435 -12.58 33.48 -0.56
N LEU A 436 -12.21 34.72 -0.87
CA LEU A 436 -10.97 35.34 -0.43
C LEU A 436 -11.28 36.64 0.30
N SER A 437 -10.75 36.77 1.51
CA SER A 437 -10.79 38.01 2.30
C SER A 437 -9.38 38.48 2.60
N LEU A 438 -9.21 39.79 2.76
CA LEU A 438 -7.93 40.40 3.14
C LEU A 438 -8.15 41.39 4.27
N ASP A 439 -7.42 41.20 5.37
CA ASP A 439 -7.47 42.07 6.55
C ASP A 439 -6.06 42.31 7.09
N ASN A 440 -5.64 43.58 7.18
CA ASN A 440 -4.37 43.99 7.82
C ASN A 440 -3.12 43.18 7.34
N GLY A 441 -3.08 42.81 6.05
CA GLY A 441 -2.01 42.00 5.47
C GLY A 441 -2.15 40.48 5.70
N HIS A 442 -3.29 40.01 6.21
CA HIS A 442 -3.63 38.60 6.36
C HIS A 442 -4.68 38.20 5.33
N ALA A 443 -4.34 37.22 4.48
CA ALA A 443 -5.26 36.67 3.49
C ALA A 443 -5.96 35.43 4.04
N TYR A 444 -7.29 35.36 3.90
CA TYR A 444 -8.11 34.23 4.32
C TYR A 444 -8.78 33.62 3.09
N LEU A 445 -8.41 32.40 2.74
CA LEU A 445 -8.92 31.68 1.58
C LEU A 445 -9.78 30.51 2.06
N ASN A 446 -11.09 30.55 1.80
CA ASN A 446 -11.99 29.43 2.10
C ASN A 446 -11.98 28.43 0.94
N VAL A 447 -11.63 27.17 1.24
CA VAL A 447 -11.52 26.09 0.28
C VAL A 447 -12.43 24.94 0.67
N GLU A 448 -13.23 24.48 -0.28
CA GLU A 448 -14.05 23.29 -0.19
C GLU A 448 -13.57 22.20 -1.15
N ASP A 449 -14.18 21.01 -1.04
CA ASP A 449 -13.84 19.82 -1.82
C ASP A 449 -12.35 19.43 -1.75
N TYR A 450 -11.71 19.77 -0.62
CA TYR A 450 -10.35 19.37 -0.28
C TYR A 450 -10.22 17.86 -0.34
N ASN A 451 -9.67 17.31 -1.41
CA ASN A 451 -9.51 15.89 -1.59
C ASN A 451 -8.22 15.63 -2.37
N GLY A 452 -7.81 14.37 -2.41
CA GLY A 452 -6.55 13.94 -3.02
C GLY A 452 -5.46 13.71 -1.97
N VAL A 453 -4.35 13.11 -2.40
CA VAL A 453 -3.27 12.68 -1.50
C VAL A 453 -2.04 13.58 -1.56
N PHE A 454 -1.80 14.33 -2.64
CA PHE A 454 -0.61 15.17 -2.81
C PHE A 454 -0.83 16.61 -2.34
N ILE A 455 -1.15 16.78 -1.06
CA ILE A 455 -1.53 18.07 -0.48
C ILE A 455 -0.42 19.12 -0.62
N LYS A 456 0.84 18.72 -0.37
CA LYS A 456 2.00 19.60 -0.48
C LYS A 456 2.21 20.12 -1.90
N GLU A 457 2.08 19.26 -2.91
CA GLU A 457 2.19 19.62 -4.33
C GLU A 457 1.05 20.56 -4.75
N ARG A 458 -0.18 20.27 -4.34
CA ARG A 458 -1.35 21.15 -4.57
C ARG A 458 -1.14 22.53 -3.94
N LEU A 459 -0.60 22.59 -2.72
CA LEU A 459 -0.26 23.86 -2.07
C LEU A 459 0.82 24.63 -2.84
N LYS A 460 1.85 23.98 -3.38
CA LYS A 460 2.84 24.65 -4.26
C LYS A 460 2.18 25.28 -5.48
N HIS A 461 1.30 24.56 -6.16
CA HIS A 461 0.59 25.10 -7.31
C HIS A 461 -0.35 26.24 -6.92
N GLY A 462 -1.08 26.11 -5.82
CA GLY A 462 -1.99 27.14 -5.32
C GLY A 462 -1.25 28.41 -4.87
N MET A 463 -0.14 28.25 -4.15
CA MET A 463 0.69 29.37 -3.68
C MET A 463 1.32 30.15 -4.83
N GLU A 464 1.67 29.49 -5.94
CA GLU A 464 2.13 30.18 -7.14
C GLU A 464 1.06 31.11 -7.72
N ILE A 465 -0.21 30.69 -7.72
CA ILE A 465 -1.34 31.53 -8.14
C ILE A 465 -1.56 32.67 -7.14
N LEU A 466 -1.63 32.37 -5.84
CA LEU A 466 -1.88 33.38 -4.80
C LEU A 466 -0.80 34.46 -4.77
N ARG A 467 0.47 34.09 -4.95
CA ARG A 467 1.60 35.04 -4.98
C ARG A 467 1.49 36.07 -6.11
N GLN A 468 0.93 35.68 -7.25
CA GLN A 468 0.76 36.58 -8.38
C GLN A 468 -0.41 37.57 -8.17
N GLY A 469 -1.38 37.21 -7.34
CA GLY A 469 -2.59 38.00 -7.13
C GLY A 469 -2.64 38.80 -5.85
N LEU A 470 -2.05 38.30 -4.75
CA LEU A 470 -2.06 38.97 -3.46
C LEU A 470 -1.04 40.13 -3.40
N PRO A 471 -1.28 41.15 -2.55
CA PRO A 471 -0.32 42.22 -2.30
C PRO A 471 1.03 41.69 -1.79
N THR A 472 2.12 42.37 -2.16
CA THR A 472 3.50 41.97 -1.80
C THR A 472 3.80 42.08 -0.30
N ASP A 473 3.01 42.87 0.44
CA ASP A 473 3.09 43.07 1.89
C ASP A 473 2.23 42.07 2.69
N THR A 474 1.61 41.07 2.02
CA THR A 474 0.88 39.98 2.68
C THR A 474 1.80 39.24 3.67
N ARG A 475 1.44 39.30 4.96
CA ARG A 475 2.20 38.73 6.08
C ARG A 475 1.86 37.26 6.35
N SER A 476 0.60 36.85 6.13
CA SER A 476 0.19 35.45 6.28
C SER A 476 -0.93 35.07 5.33
N ILE A 477 -0.94 33.82 4.88
CA ILE A 477 -2.04 33.21 4.14
C ILE A 477 -2.64 32.09 5.00
N LYS A 478 -3.95 32.17 5.24
CA LYS A 478 -4.73 31.20 6.01
C LYS A 478 -5.71 30.52 5.07
N ILE A 479 -5.41 29.28 4.68
CA ILE A 479 -6.30 28.46 3.85
C ILE A 479 -7.22 27.67 4.79
N GLN A 480 -8.49 28.07 4.84
CA GLN A 480 -9.54 27.44 5.65
C GLN A 480 -10.14 26.29 4.86
N ILE A 481 -9.95 25.06 5.33
CA ILE A 481 -10.51 23.86 4.71
C ILE A 481 -11.90 23.63 5.29
N SER A 482 -12.92 23.69 4.44
CA SER A 482 -14.33 23.55 4.80
C SER A 482 -14.96 22.31 4.16
N ARG A 483 -15.89 21.69 4.89
CA ARG A 483 -16.72 20.55 4.48
C ARG A 483 -18.18 20.97 4.57
N TYR A 484 -18.85 21.06 3.41
CA TYR A 484 -20.26 21.46 3.34
C TYR A 484 -20.53 22.79 4.10
N GLY A 485 -19.62 23.74 3.99
CA GLY A 485 -19.68 25.05 4.65
C GLY A 485 -19.22 25.08 6.11
N GLU A 486 -18.93 23.95 6.77
CA GLU A 486 -18.30 23.94 8.09
C GLU A 486 -16.79 23.80 7.98
N THR A 487 -16.05 24.76 8.53
CA THR A 487 -14.59 24.73 8.58
C THR A 487 -14.12 23.58 9.47
N VAL A 488 -13.03 22.92 9.07
CA VAL A 488 -12.47 21.75 9.75
C VAL A 488 -11.08 22.04 10.27
N GLY A 489 -10.23 22.63 9.44
CA GLY A 489 -8.85 22.96 9.75
C GLY A 489 -8.34 24.13 8.93
N VAL A 490 -7.27 24.77 9.42
CA VAL A 490 -6.66 25.94 8.77
C VAL A 490 -5.19 25.67 8.54
N PHE A 491 -4.75 25.85 7.30
CA PHE A 491 -3.34 25.85 6.93
C PHE A 491 -2.80 27.28 7.01
N ASN A 492 -1.90 27.51 7.95
CA ASN A 492 -1.22 28.78 8.14
C ASN A 492 0.11 28.74 7.40
N ILE A 493 0.29 29.68 6.48
CA ILE A 493 1.45 29.78 5.60
C ILE A 493 2.03 31.19 5.75
N ASP A 494 3.33 31.27 6.04
CA ASP A 494 4.11 32.50 5.93
C ASP A 494 4.66 32.60 4.50
N PRO A 495 4.21 33.59 3.68
CA PRO A 495 4.67 33.72 2.30
C PRO A 495 6.18 33.93 2.15
N LYS A 496 6.85 34.57 3.12
CA LYS A 496 8.30 34.80 3.06
C LYS A 496 9.05 33.49 3.24
N ILE A 497 8.72 32.76 4.31
CA ILE A 497 9.32 31.43 4.57
C ILE A 497 9.02 30.49 3.41
N TRP A 498 7.79 30.48 2.90
CA TRP A 498 7.41 29.66 1.75
C TRP A 498 8.29 29.94 0.52
N ASN A 499 8.48 31.21 0.18
CA ASN A 499 9.30 31.62 -0.97
C ASN A 499 10.78 31.27 -0.78
N GLU A 500 11.33 31.47 0.42
CA GLU A 500 12.71 31.08 0.75
C GLU A 500 12.92 29.57 0.61
N GLN A 501 11.94 28.75 1.00
CA GLN A 501 12.06 27.29 1.00
C GLN A 501 11.85 26.65 -0.37
N TYR A 502 10.99 27.21 -1.23
CA TYR A 502 10.62 26.58 -2.51
C TYR A 502 11.06 27.33 -3.76
N LEU A 503 11.41 28.62 -3.68
CA LEU A 503 11.87 29.40 -4.84
C LEU A 503 13.38 29.66 -4.82
N GLN A 504 14.04 29.48 -3.67
CA GLN A 504 15.50 29.65 -3.55
C GLN A 504 16.17 28.29 -3.35
N LEU A 505 17.37 28.14 -3.92
CA LEU A 505 18.21 26.96 -3.70
C LEU A 505 18.83 27.04 -2.31
N GLN A 506 18.21 26.38 -1.33
CA GLN A 506 18.73 26.26 0.02
C GLN A 506 19.57 24.98 0.20
N PRO A 507 20.70 25.05 0.91
CA PRO A 507 21.44 23.84 1.29
C PRO A 507 20.56 22.95 2.19
N PRO A 508 20.73 21.62 2.16
CA PRO A 508 19.88 20.69 2.91
C PRO A 508 19.73 21.01 4.41
N SER A 509 20.78 21.55 5.04
CA SER A 509 20.79 21.92 6.46
C SER A 509 19.90 23.12 6.83
N GLN A 510 19.50 23.94 5.86
CA GLN A 510 18.66 25.14 6.05
C GLN A 510 17.23 24.94 5.55
N ARG A 511 16.90 23.74 5.06
CA ARG A 511 15.56 23.42 4.58
C ARG A 511 14.63 23.14 5.76
N ILE A 512 13.51 23.83 5.79
CA ILE A 512 12.40 23.54 6.69
C ILE A 512 11.55 22.47 5.99
N GLU A 513 11.46 21.27 6.58
CA GLU A 513 10.76 20.14 5.96
C GLU A 513 9.27 20.43 5.68
N GLN A 514 8.62 21.18 6.57
CA GLN A 514 7.20 21.53 6.51
C GLN A 514 6.96 23.00 6.92
N PRO A 515 6.91 23.96 5.97
CA PRO A 515 6.67 25.38 6.26
C PRO A 515 5.17 25.73 6.44
N VAL A 516 4.32 24.74 6.72
CA VAL A 516 2.86 24.92 6.87
C VAL A 516 2.46 24.44 8.26
N THR A 517 1.73 25.27 9.00
CA THR A 517 1.21 24.91 10.33
C THR A 517 -0.29 24.66 10.27
N ILE A 518 -0.74 23.49 10.70
CA ILE A 518 -2.16 23.09 10.72
C ILE A 518 -2.76 23.40 12.09
N THR A 519 -3.90 24.10 12.11
CA THR A 519 -4.63 24.51 13.33
C THR A 519 -6.12 24.17 13.23
N SER A 520 -6.82 24.09 14.36
CA SER A 520 -8.28 23.84 14.41
C SER A 520 -9.09 25.14 14.38
N VAL A 521 -10.41 24.99 14.21
CA VAL A 521 -11.39 26.06 13.97
C VAL A 521 -11.50 27.04 15.15
N SER A 522 -11.24 26.62 16.39
CA SER A 522 -11.33 27.51 17.56
C SER A 522 -10.33 28.68 17.50
N GLN A 523 -9.36 28.65 16.58
CA GLN A 523 -8.41 29.74 16.29
C GLN A 523 -8.70 30.48 14.97
N SER A 524 -9.75 30.08 14.22
CA SER A 524 -10.04 30.66 12.91
C SER A 524 -10.97 31.87 13.02
N TYR A 525 -10.44 33.05 12.69
CA TYR A 525 -11.16 34.30 12.46
C TYR A 525 -12.38 34.05 11.53
N GLN A 526 -13.57 34.50 11.93
CA GLN A 526 -14.69 34.65 11.01
C GLN A 526 -14.57 36.02 10.36
N PRO A 527 -14.32 36.10 9.04
CA PRO A 527 -14.31 37.38 8.37
C PRO A 527 -15.68 38.03 8.55
N LEU A 528 -15.70 39.26 9.05
CA LEU A 528 -16.86 40.12 8.85
C LEU A 528 -17.07 40.20 7.34
N ALA A 529 -18.30 40.01 6.86
CA ALA A 529 -18.65 40.08 5.44
C ALA A 529 -18.17 41.36 4.72
N GLN A 530 -17.72 42.36 5.48
CA GLN A 530 -17.18 43.64 5.03
C GLN A 530 -15.75 43.58 4.44
N GLU A 531 -15.00 42.47 4.60
CA GLU A 531 -13.58 42.31 4.16
C GLU A 531 -13.38 41.29 3.01
N MET A 532 -14.46 40.76 2.43
CA MET A 532 -14.38 39.85 1.28
C MET A 532 -14.00 40.61 0.01
N ILE A 533 -13.01 40.09 -0.73
CA ILE A 533 -12.46 40.71 -1.93
C ILE A 533 -12.67 39.86 -3.19
N ALA A 534 -12.94 38.56 -3.06
CA ALA A 534 -13.37 37.69 -4.16
C ALA A 534 -14.37 36.64 -3.67
N HIS A 535 -15.36 36.33 -4.50
CA HIS A 535 -16.36 35.29 -4.24
C HIS A 535 -16.65 34.53 -5.54
N VAL A 536 -16.78 33.21 -5.44
CA VAL A 536 -17.30 32.37 -6.52
C VAL A 536 -18.57 31.69 -6.03
N GLU A 537 -19.68 32.01 -6.70
CA GLU A 537 -20.97 31.45 -6.37
C GLU A 537 -20.95 29.93 -6.59
N LYS A 538 -21.52 29.22 -5.63
CA LYS A 538 -21.40 27.78 -5.55
C LYS A 538 -22.72 27.11 -5.93
N PRO A 539 -22.74 26.14 -6.85
CA PRO A 539 -23.94 25.36 -7.08
C PRO A 539 -24.35 24.62 -5.80
N LYS A 540 -25.63 24.73 -5.44
CA LYS A 540 -26.19 24.06 -4.27
C LYS A 540 -26.17 22.54 -4.42
N GLY A 541 -26.28 22.02 -5.64
CA GLY A 541 -26.17 20.59 -5.89
C GLY A 541 -25.13 20.24 -6.96
N SER A 542 -24.64 19.00 -6.88
CA SER A 542 -23.79 18.39 -7.89
C SER A 542 -24.34 17.02 -8.25
N ILE A 543 -24.10 16.61 -9.50
CA ILE A 543 -24.30 15.24 -9.95
C ILE A 543 -23.05 14.76 -10.68
N THR A 544 -22.57 13.58 -10.32
CA THR A 544 -21.38 12.97 -10.91
C THR A 544 -21.72 11.57 -11.42
N PHE A 545 -21.30 11.28 -12.64
CA PHE A 545 -21.46 9.96 -13.24
C PHE A 545 -20.12 9.23 -13.22
N SER A 546 -20.11 7.99 -12.74
CA SER A 546 -18.90 7.19 -12.65
C SER A 546 -19.20 5.71 -12.93
N PRO A 547 -18.28 4.98 -13.58
CA PRO A 547 -18.37 3.53 -13.60
C PRO A 547 -17.96 2.98 -12.22
N SER A 548 -18.53 1.85 -11.83
CA SER A 548 -18.05 1.09 -10.68
C SER A 548 -18.03 -0.40 -10.96
N ILE A 549 -17.16 -1.10 -10.24
CA ILE A 549 -17.07 -2.56 -10.25
C ILE A 549 -17.25 -3.06 -8.82
N SER A 550 -18.21 -3.96 -8.62
CA SER A 550 -18.30 -4.77 -7.43
C SER A 550 -17.72 -6.13 -7.75
N GLN A 551 -16.87 -6.66 -6.88
CA GLN A 551 -16.25 -7.97 -7.06
C GLN A 551 -16.25 -8.73 -5.73
N SER A 552 -16.47 -10.03 -5.81
CA SER A 552 -16.30 -10.97 -4.71
C SER A 552 -15.42 -12.11 -5.19
N ILE A 553 -14.31 -12.31 -4.50
CA ILE A 553 -13.33 -13.38 -4.75
C ILE A 553 -13.25 -14.20 -3.48
N GLY A 554 -13.27 -15.53 -3.60
CA GLY A 554 -13.23 -16.44 -2.45
C GLY A 554 -14.58 -16.98 -2.02
N GLY A 555 -15.68 -16.68 -2.73
CA GLY A 555 -16.94 -17.39 -2.53
C GLY A 555 -16.89 -18.83 -3.08
N PRO A 556 -17.74 -19.75 -2.60
CA PRO A 556 -17.93 -21.07 -3.20
C PRO A 556 -18.26 -20.98 -4.69
N ASP A 557 -19.10 -20.00 -5.08
CA ASP A 557 -19.51 -19.74 -6.47
C ASP A 557 -18.39 -19.17 -7.37
N GLY A 558 -17.15 -19.06 -6.89
CA GLY A 558 -16.00 -18.56 -7.64
C GLY A 558 -15.91 -17.04 -7.70
N TYR A 559 -15.45 -16.50 -8.85
CA TYR A 559 -15.32 -15.06 -9.06
C TYR A 559 -16.65 -14.43 -9.47
N LEU A 560 -17.19 -13.57 -8.62
CA LEU A 560 -18.40 -12.79 -8.91
C LEU A 560 -18.03 -11.35 -9.19
N TYR A 561 -18.70 -10.76 -10.18
CA TYR A 561 -18.53 -9.37 -10.56
C TYR A 561 -19.85 -8.72 -10.98
N GLY A 562 -19.92 -7.41 -10.78
CA GLY A 562 -20.97 -6.54 -11.28
C GLY A 562 -20.35 -5.24 -11.76
N VAL A 563 -20.67 -4.85 -12.99
CA VAL A 563 -20.29 -3.58 -13.59
C VAL A 563 -21.51 -2.67 -13.60
N PHE A 564 -21.35 -1.48 -13.03
CA PHE A 564 -22.43 -0.53 -12.84
C PHE A 564 -22.06 0.84 -13.41
N ALA A 565 -23.07 1.56 -13.89
CA ALA A 565 -23.00 3.00 -14.10
C ALA A 565 -23.69 3.68 -12.91
N ASN A 566 -22.98 4.55 -12.22
CA ASN A 566 -23.44 5.22 -11.01
C ASN A 566 -23.74 6.68 -11.30
N ALA A 567 -24.79 7.21 -10.67
CA ALA A 567 -25.14 8.61 -10.62
C ALA A 567 -25.16 9.04 -9.14
N ASN A 568 -24.16 9.80 -8.74
CA ASN A 568 -23.98 10.31 -7.38
C ASN A 568 -24.46 11.75 -7.36
N ALA A 569 -25.43 12.06 -6.50
CA ALA A 569 -25.95 13.42 -6.34
C ALA A 569 -25.80 13.89 -4.90
N ASP A 570 -25.40 15.15 -4.73
CA ASP A 570 -25.44 15.84 -3.44
C ASP A 570 -26.14 17.18 -3.58
N TYR A 571 -26.88 17.58 -2.54
CA TYR A 571 -27.59 18.85 -2.48
C TYR A 571 -27.45 19.49 -1.10
N ARG A 572 -26.93 20.71 -1.06
CA ARG A 572 -26.70 21.50 0.15
C ARG A 572 -27.97 22.19 0.59
N LEU A 573 -28.29 22.05 1.88
CA LEU A 573 -29.47 22.66 2.49
C LEU A 573 -29.10 23.96 3.22
N TRP A 574 -28.27 23.84 4.25
CA TRP A 574 -27.72 24.94 5.05
C TRP A 574 -26.32 24.56 5.54
N LYS A 575 -25.69 25.40 6.37
CA LYS A 575 -24.32 25.17 6.85
C LYS A 575 -24.18 23.81 7.54
N GLY A 576 -23.28 22.98 7.03
CA GLY A 576 -23.03 21.62 7.51
C GLY A 576 -24.09 20.60 7.14
N SER A 577 -25.16 20.98 6.41
CA SER A 577 -26.27 20.07 6.06
C SER A 577 -26.38 19.80 4.57
N TRP A 578 -26.50 18.53 4.19
CA TRP A 578 -26.69 18.11 2.81
C TRP A 578 -27.46 16.81 2.69
N ILE A 579 -28.12 16.63 1.55
CA ILE A 579 -28.68 15.37 1.09
C ILE A 579 -27.67 14.74 0.15
N SER A 580 -27.43 13.44 0.26
CA SER A 580 -26.64 12.65 -0.67
C SER A 580 -27.48 11.47 -1.17
N GLY A 581 -27.29 11.10 -2.44
CA GLY A 581 -27.90 9.90 -3.01
C GLY A 581 -26.99 9.28 -4.07
N ASP A 582 -27.01 7.95 -4.14
CA ASP A 582 -26.32 7.16 -5.15
C ASP A 582 -27.35 6.24 -5.82
N ALA A 583 -27.49 6.37 -7.13
CA ALA A 583 -28.29 5.49 -7.96
C ALA A 583 -27.38 4.71 -8.90
N GLN A 584 -27.56 3.40 -8.98
CA GLN A 584 -26.72 2.52 -9.80
C GLN A 584 -27.57 1.76 -10.81
N VAL A 585 -27.07 1.68 -12.05
CA VAL A 585 -27.66 0.84 -13.10
C VAL A 585 -26.70 -0.30 -13.40
N ARG A 586 -27.18 -1.54 -13.23
CA ARG A 586 -26.42 -2.74 -13.56
C ARG A 586 -26.30 -2.89 -15.07
N LEU A 587 -25.06 -2.85 -15.56
CA LEU A 587 -24.71 -3.00 -16.97
C LEU A 587 -24.44 -4.46 -17.32
N ALA A 588 -23.58 -5.12 -16.54
CA ALA A 588 -23.22 -6.52 -16.69
C ALA A 588 -22.93 -7.15 -15.33
N SER A 589 -23.27 -8.41 -15.14
CA SER A 589 -22.99 -9.13 -13.90
C SER A 589 -23.13 -10.64 -14.08
N ASN A 590 -22.47 -11.42 -13.22
CA ASN A 590 -22.68 -12.85 -13.04
C ASN A 590 -23.17 -13.21 -11.63
N TYR A 591 -23.68 -12.23 -10.85
CA TYR A 591 -24.23 -12.46 -9.51
C TYR A 591 -25.52 -13.29 -9.51
N ASP A 592 -26.17 -13.48 -10.66
CA ASP A 592 -27.27 -14.43 -10.85
C ASP A 592 -26.85 -15.90 -10.66
N LYS A 593 -25.55 -16.18 -10.76
CA LYS A 593 -24.96 -17.51 -10.48
C LYS A 593 -24.66 -17.72 -9.00
N PHE A 594 -24.91 -16.72 -8.15
CA PHE A 594 -24.71 -16.84 -6.72
C PHE A 594 -25.76 -17.78 -6.13
N SER A 595 -25.33 -18.97 -5.74
CA SER A 595 -26.21 -20.02 -5.22
C SER A 595 -25.89 -20.38 -3.76
N TYR A 596 -24.72 -19.99 -3.27
CA TYR A 596 -24.29 -20.34 -1.94
C TYR A 596 -24.96 -19.50 -0.85
N THR A 597 -25.84 -20.13 -0.09
CA THR A 597 -26.35 -19.60 1.17
C THR A 597 -25.64 -20.31 2.31
N ALA A 598 -24.70 -19.61 2.97
CA ALA A 598 -23.97 -20.17 4.10
C ALA A 598 -24.94 -20.55 5.23
N ASN A 599 -24.78 -21.71 5.88
CA ASN A 599 -25.47 -21.98 7.15
C ASN A 599 -24.94 -21.02 8.22
N SER A 600 -25.83 -20.26 8.87
CA SER A 600 -25.53 -19.41 10.03
C SER A 600 -26.81 -19.23 10.84
N ASN A 601 -26.67 -19.24 12.17
CA ASN A 601 -27.75 -18.97 13.12
C ASN A 601 -27.86 -17.48 13.46
N LEU A 602 -26.98 -16.64 12.91
CA LEU A 602 -27.04 -15.19 13.07
C LEU A 602 -28.06 -14.57 12.11
N PRO A 603 -28.63 -13.40 12.46
CA PRO A 603 -29.39 -12.60 11.51
C PRO A 603 -28.59 -12.30 10.25
N ARG A 604 -29.22 -12.45 9.07
CA ARG A 604 -28.56 -12.29 7.77
C ARG A 604 -28.38 -10.83 7.43
N VAL A 605 -27.22 -10.27 7.74
CA VAL A 605 -26.91 -8.84 7.58
C VAL A 605 -25.93 -8.55 6.45
N ARG A 606 -25.26 -9.57 5.91
CA ARG A 606 -24.33 -9.47 4.76
C ARG A 606 -24.48 -10.62 3.76
N THR A 607 -24.87 -11.82 4.18
CA THR A 607 -24.87 -13.00 3.28
C THR A 607 -25.85 -12.88 2.11
N ASN A 608 -26.92 -12.09 2.23
CA ASN A 608 -27.93 -11.93 1.17
C ASN A 608 -27.51 -10.90 0.08
N ILE A 609 -26.20 -10.72 -0.12
CA ILE A 609 -25.68 -9.74 -1.07
C ILE A 609 -26.12 -10.04 -2.51
N GLY A 610 -26.28 -11.33 -2.86
CA GLY A 610 -26.75 -11.77 -4.17
C GLY A 610 -28.15 -11.23 -4.49
N GLU A 611 -29.09 -11.32 -3.54
CA GLU A 611 -30.45 -10.84 -3.69
C GLU A 611 -30.49 -9.32 -3.85
N TYR A 612 -29.76 -8.58 -3.01
CA TYR A 612 -29.68 -7.11 -3.12
C TYR A 612 -29.09 -6.67 -4.46
N ILE A 613 -28.10 -7.41 -4.99
CA ILE A 613 -27.48 -7.05 -6.26
C ILE A 613 -28.35 -7.43 -7.45
N THR A 614 -29.13 -8.51 -7.42
CA THR A 614 -29.82 -9.07 -8.61
C THR A 614 -31.28 -8.68 -8.75
N THR A 615 -32.00 -8.46 -7.64
CA THR A 615 -33.47 -8.28 -7.61
C THR A 615 -33.96 -7.14 -8.51
N SER A 616 -33.27 -6.00 -8.52
CA SER A 616 -33.58 -4.88 -9.42
C SER A 616 -32.37 -4.53 -10.27
N ARG A 617 -32.60 -4.09 -11.52
CA ARG A 617 -31.52 -3.58 -12.39
C ARG A 617 -31.08 -2.17 -11.99
N VAL A 618 -31.99 -1.39 -11.41
CA VAL A 618 -31.75 -0.04 -10.91
C VAL A 618 -31.77 -0.10 -9.40
N LEU A 619 -30.66 0.25 -8.78
CA LEU A 619 -30.46 0.18 -7.34
C LEU A 619 -30.38 1.60 -6.77
N LEU A 620 -30.80 1.77 -5.53
CA LEU A 620 -30.58 2.99 -4.74
C LEU A 620 -29.81 2.65 -3.45
N PRO A 621 -28.50 2.40 -3.54
CA PRO A 621 -27.69 2.02 -2.38
C PRO A 621 -27.67 3.05 -1.26
N ASN A 622 -27.71 4.34 -1.60
CA ASN A 622 -27.70 5.41 -0.62
C ASN A 622 -28.71 6.50 -0.97
N LEU A 623 -29.43 6.99 0.04
CA LEU A 623 -30.19 8.23 0.01
C LEU A 623 -30.36 8.73 1.45
N GLN A 624 -29.53 9.67 1.87
CA GLN A 624 -29.50 10.13 3.27
C GLN A 624 -29.37 11.66 3.38
N VAL A 625 -29.88 12.19 4.48
CA VAL A 625 -29.61 13.56 4.94
C VAL A 625 -28.54 13.52 6.02
N ASN A 626 -27.67 14.51 6.02
CA ASN A 626 -26.53 14.61 6.91
C ASN A 626 -26.47 16.00 7.54
N GLN A 627 -26.02 16.08 8.79
CA GLN A 627 -25.65 17.32 9.49
C GLN A 627 -24.28 17.13 10.15
N PHE A 628 -23.26 17.80 9.61
CA PHE A 628 -21.92 17.91 10.19
C PHE A 628 -21.80 19.20 11.00
N LYS A 629 -21.06 19.15 12.11
CA LYS A 629 -20.74 20.33 12.93
C LYS A 629 -19.35 20.20 13.54
N SER A 630 -18.55 21.26 13.46
CA SER A 630 -17.41 21.45 14.36
C SER A 630 -17.88 22.26 15.57
N PHE A 631 -17.71 21.72 16.77
CA PHE A 631 -18.14 22.34 18.03
C PHE A 631 -17.08 23.26 18.65
N GLY A 632 -15.90 23.35 18.04
CA GLY A 632 -14.73 23.97 18.67
C GLY A 632 -13.98 22.96 19.56
N ASP A 633 -12.83 23.38 20.09
CA ASP A 633 -12.01 22.60 21.01
C ASP A 633 -11.68 21.17 20.53
N ASN A 634 -11.53 21.02 19.21
CA ASN A 634 -11.19 19.76 18.54
C ASN A 634 -12.30 18.69 18.59
N TRP A 635 -13.54 19.09 18.90
CA TRP A 635 -14.73 18.23 18.86
C TRP A 635 -15.53 18.41 17.56
N TYR A 636 -15.93 17.29 17.00
CA TYR A 636 -16.68 17.20 15.75
C TYR A 636 -17.88 16.26 15.94
N GLY A 637 -19.00 16.58 15.30
CA GLY A 637 -20.23 15.78 15.32
C GLY A 637 -20.80 15.60 13.92
N LEU A 638 -21.40 14.43 13.68
CA LEU A 638 -22.12 14.11 12.47
C LEU A 638 -23.41 13.39 12.85
N ALA A 639 -24.55 13.83 12.32
CA ALA A 639 -25.82 13.12 12.41
C ALA A 639 -26.32 12.78 11.00
N TYR A 640 -26.93 11.63 10.82
CA TYR A 640 -27.43 11.18 9.52
C TYR A 640 -28.71 10.34 9.65
N ALA A 641 -29.55 10.40 8.62
CA ALA A 641 -30.80 9.68 8.56
C ALA A 641 -31.19 9.33 7.11
N GLY A 642 -31.83 8.18 6.92
CA GLY A 642 -32.37 7.75 5.64
C GLY A 642 -31.91 6.35 5.26
N TYR A 643 -31.64 6.16 3.97
CA TYR A 643 -31.16 4.92 3.39
C TYR A 643 -29.63 4.93 3.38
N LEU A 644 -29.02 4.33 4.41
CA LEU A 644 -27.61 4.52 4.74
C LEU A 644 -26.70 3.65 3.87
N GLU A 645 -27.12 2.42 3.59
CA GLU A 645 -26.45 1.49 2.67
C GLU A 645 -27.47 0.61 1.93
N SER A 646 -27.01 -0.23 1.01
CA SER A 646 -27.88 -1.15 0.24
C SER A 646 -28.76 -2.02 1.12
N MET A 647 -28.24 -2.46 2.28
CA MET A 647 -28.90 -3.42 3.15
C MET A 647 -29.68 -2.78 4.30
N PHE A 648 -29.37 -1.54 4.69
CA PHE A 648 -29.89 -0.92 5.90
C PHE A 648 -30.28 0.55 5.70
N ALA A 649 -31.45 0.90 6.25
CA ALA A 649 -31.91 2.26 6.45
C ALA A 649 -32.00 2.55 7.95
N GLY A 650 -31.92 3.82 8.35
CA GLY A 650 -32.04 4.17 9.76
C GLY A 650 -31.55 5.57 10.07
N VAL A 651 -31.22 5.77 11.34
CA VAL A 651 -30.70 7.02 11.88
C VAL A 651 -29.46 6.74 12.72
N GLY A 652 -28.51 7.66 12.71
CA GLY A 652 -27.28 7.53 13.47
C GLY A 652 -26.59 8.85 13.74
N ALA A 653 -25.65 8.80 14.67
CA ALA A 653 -24.79 9.91 15.00
C ALA A 653 -23.38 9.44 15.34
N GLU A 654 -22.41 10.31 15.12
CA GLU A 654 -21.00 10.12 15.44
C GLU A 654 -20.46 11.38 16.13
N VAL A 655 -19.57 11.18 17.09
CA VAL A 655 -18.75 12.23 17.71
C VAL A 655 -17.28 11.85 17.60
N LEU A 656 -16.41 12.82 17.36
CA LEU A 656 -14.96 12.62 17.24
C LEU A 656 -14.22 13.73 17.99
N TYR A 657 -13.26 13.33 18.82
CA TYR A 657 -12.24 14.20 19.36
C TYR A 657 -10.94 14.00 18.58
N ARG A 658 -10.44 15.07 17.95
CA ARG A 658 -9.25 15.02 17.10
C ARG A 658 -8.51 16.34 17.04
N GLN A 659 -7.30 16.34 17.58
CA GLN A 659 -6.44 17.52 17.55
C GLN A 659 -5.64 17.59 16.24
N PRO A 660 -5.35 18.81 15.73
CA PRO A 660 -4.43 18.99 14.61
C PRO A 660 -3.05 18.43 14.90
N ASN A 661 -2.45 17.75 13.91
CA ASN A 661 -1.07 17.27 13.97
C ASN A 661 -0.75 16.34 15.15
N LYS A 662 -1.78 15.67 15.70
CA LYS A 662 -1.62 14.58 16.66
C LYS A 662 -1.76 13.25 15.95
N THR A 663 -1.04 12.27 16.46
CA THR A 663 -1.02 10.91 15.94
C THR A 663 -2.24 10.09 16.34
N TRP A 664 -3.16 10.61 17.16
CA TRP A 664 -4.31 9.85 17.62
C TRP A 664 -5.61 10.65 17.59
N ALA A 665 -6.73 9.92 17.48
CA ALA A 665 -8.08 10.44 17.61
C ALA A 665 -8.98 9.39 18.25
N ILE A 666 -10.06 9.83 18.92
CA ILE A 666 -11.05 8.93 19.52
C ILE A 666 -12.44 9.36 19.07
N GLY A 667 -13.22 8.42 18.57
CA GLY A 667 -14.59 8.65 18.14
C GLY A 667 -15.56 7.61 18.69
N ALA A 668 -16.84 7.96 18.71
CA ALA A 668 -17.92 7.06 19.06
C ALA A 668 -19.09 7.24 18.11
N ASP A 669 -19.74 6.14 17.73
CA ASP A 669 -20.96 6.16 16.94
C ASP A 669 -22.08 5.30 17.55
N ILE A 670 -23.31 5.67 17.20
CA ILE A 670 -24.51 4.93 17.56
C ILE A 670 -25.54 5.05 16.44
N ASN A 671 -26.19 3.93 16.13
CA ASN A 671 -27.11 3.77 15.02
C ASN A 671 -28.29 2.91 15.43
N ARG A 672 -29.48 3.26 14.94
CA ARG A 672 -30.67 2.39 14.94
C ARG A 672 -31.05 2.16 13.48
N VAL A 673 -30.95 0.91 13.04
CA VAL A 673 -31.10 0.56 11.62
C VAL A 673 -32.05 -0.61 11.43
N ARG A 674 -32.76 -0.60 10.31
CA ARG A 674 -33.68 -1.63 9.86
C ARG A 674 -33.29 -2.09 8.47
N GLN A 675 -33.45 -3.38 8.21
CA GLN A 675 -33.15 -3.95 6.89
C GLN A 675 -34.06 -3.39 5.81
N ARG A 676 -33.50 -3.27 4.60
CA ARG A 676 -34.21 -2.80 3.42
C ARG A 676 -34.74 -3.97 2.60
N ASP A 677 -35.72 -3.73 1.75
CA ASP A 677 -36.12 -4.72 0.76
C ASP A 677 -35.02 -4.94 -0.29
N PHE A 678 -34.99 -6.15 -0.87
CA PHE A 678 -33.93 -6.56 -1.80
C PHE A 678 -33.89 -5.74 -3.09
N ASP A 679 -35.01 -5.11 -3.47
CA ASP A 679 -35.07 -4.20 -4.62
C ASP A 679 -34.36 -2.86 -4.39
N GLN A 680 -33.99 -2.57 -3.13
CA GLN A 680 -33.34 -1.33 -2.68
C GLN A 680 -34.13 -0.06 -3.00
N HIS A 681 -35.45 -0.13 -3.16
CA HIS A 681 -36.27 1.08 -3.26
C HIS A 681 -36.53 1.66 -1.85
N PHE A 682 -37.79 1.92 -1.50
CA PHE A 682 -38.18 2.56 -0.25
C PHE A 682 -38.79 1.58 0.79
N GLY A 683 -38.81 0.28 0.48
CA GLY A 683 -39.34 -0.76 1.36
C GLY A 683 -38.38 -1.20 2.45
N LEU A 684 -38.92 -1.69 3.56
CA LEU A 684 -38.19 -2.13 4.76
C LEU A 684 -38.68 -3.50 5.21
N ARG A 685 -37.74 -4.31 5.71
CA ARG A 685 -37.97 -5.65 6.29
C ARG A 685 -38.08 -5.56 7.81
N ASP A 686 -38.49 -6.66 8.44
CA ASP A 686 -38.79 -6.69 9.88
C ASP A 686 -37.56 -6.60 10.80
N TYR A 687 -36.38 -7.02 10.32
CA TYR A 687 -35.17 -7.04 11.16
C TYR A 687 -34.66 -5.63 11.46
N GLU A 688 -34.57 -5.30 12.76
CA GLU A 688 -34.11 -4.02 13.28
C GLU A 688 -33.08 -4.23 14.40
N VAL A 689 -32.02 -3.44 14.39
CA VAL A 689 -30.90 -3.56 15.33
C VAL A 689 -30.32 -2.20 15.71
N SER A 690 -29.82 -2.08 16.93
CA SER A 690 -28.94 -0.97 17.32
C SER A 690 -27.48 -1.39 17.17
N THR A 691 -26.64 -0.58 16.56
CA THR A 691 -25.21 -0.85 16.39
C THR A 691 -24.41 0.41 16.72
N GLY A 692 -23.20 0.27 17.26
CA GLY A 692 -22.40 1.40 17.67
C GLY A 692 -21.05 0.96 18.22
N HIS A 693 -20.04 1.81 18.04
CA HIS A 693 -18.65 1.51 18.35
C HIS A 693 -17.93 2.71 18.95
N VAL A 694 -17.05 2.47 19.91
CA VAL A 694 -15.97 3.38 20.27
C VAL A 694 -14.73 2.99 19.46
N SER A 695 -14.13 3.95 18.78
CA SER A 695 -12.95 3.73 17.93
C SER A 695 -11.77 4.60 18.36
N LEU A 696 -10.62 3.97 18.55
CA LEU A 696 -9.31 4.61 18.66
C LEU A 696 -8.62 4.56 17.29
N TYR A 697 -8.15 5.72 16.84
CA TYR A 697 -7.32 5.87 15.66
C TYR A 697 -5.91 6.25 16.12
N TRP A 698 -4.89 5.58 15.60
CA TRP A 698 -3.50 5.83 15.96
C TRP A 698 -2.58 5.67 14.76
N ASP A 699 -2.01 6.77 14.30
CA ASP A 699 -0.86 6.86 13.40
C ASP A 699 0.41 6.53 14.19
N MET A 700 0.91 5.31 14.04
CA MET A 700 2.03 4.81 14.81
C MET A 700 3.34 5.40 14.24
N PRO A 701 4.19 6.06 15.06
CA PRO A 701 5.45 6.65 14.59
C PRO A 701 6.47 5.65 14.02
N ILE A 702 6.21 4.35 14.17
CA ILE A 702 7.10 3.28 13.76
C ILE A 702 6.52 2.62 12.51
N TYR A 703 7.29 2.65 11.40
CA TYR A 703 6.99 1.98 10.14
C TYR A 703 5.78 2.49 9.33
N ASP A 704 5.32 3.73 9.53
CA ASP A 704 4.23 4.35 8.76
C ASP A 704 2.92 3.55 8.84
N VAL A 705 2.58 3.06 10.04
CA VAL A 705 1.44 2.17 10.30
C VAL A 705 0.27 2.93 10.92
N ASP A 706 -0.87 2.93 10.22
CA ASP A 706 -2.16 3.36 10.74
C ASP A 706 -2.85 2.18 11.46
N MET A 707 -3.23 2.38 12.72
CA MET A 707 -4.06 1.46 13.49
C MET A 707 -5.44 2.07 13.75
N LYS A 708 -6.49 1.27 13.56
CA LYS A 708 -7.84 1.56 14.01
C LYS A 708 -8.37 0.39 14.85
N LEU A 709 -8.66 0.67 16.11
CA LEU A 709 -9.27 -0.29 17.03
C LEU A 709 -10.70 0.15 17.34
N SER A 710 -11.69 -0.68 17.04
CA SER A 710 -13.10 -0.40 17.35
C SER A 710 -13.67 -1.47 18.26
N ALA A 711 -14.41 -1.08 19.29
CA ALA A 711 -15.13 -1.99 20.18
C ALA A 711 -16.61 -1.59 20.27
N GLY A 712 -17.52 -2.54 20.16
CA GLY A 712 -18.95 -2.23 20.12
C GLY A 712 -19.86 -3.40 19.76
N GLN A 713 -21.09 -3.06 19.38
CA GLN A 713 -22.12 -3.99 18.90
C GLN A 713 -22.27 -3.90 17.39
N TYR A 714 -22.26 -5.04 16.72
CA TYR A 714 -22.30 -5.21 15.26
C TYR A 714 -23.74 -5.43 14.76
N LEU A 715 -23.91 -5.52 13.44
CA LEU A 715 -25.23 -5.58 12.80
C LEU A 715 -26.02 -6.86 13.11
N ALA A 716 -25.34 -7.99 13.35
CA ALA A 716 -25.99 -9.24 13.76
C ALA A 716 -26.36 -9.25 15.25
N GLY A 717 -26.06 -8.17 15.99
CA GLY A 717 -26.35 -8.02 17.42
C GLY A 717 -25.22 -8.52 18.34
N ASP A 718 -24.21 -9.17 17.78
CA ASP A 718 -23.01 -9.64 18.46
C ASP A 718 -22.11 -8.47 18.89
N LYS A 719 -21.34 -8.67 19.96
CA LYS A 719 -20.45 -7.66 20.55
C LYS A 719 -19.01 -8.09 20.45
N GLY A 720 -18.12 -7.15 20.12
CA GLY A 720 -16.73 -7.49 19.96
C GLY A 720 -15.82 -6.35 19.55
N VAL A 721 -14.67 -6.71 19.01
CA VAL A 721 -13.57 -5.81 18.71
C VAL A 721 -13.05 -6.07 17.30
N THR A 722 -12.88 -5.00 16.51
CA THR A 722 -12.15 -5.01 15.24
C THR A 722 -10.81 -4.32 15.43
N LEU A 723 -9.74 -4.98 15.00
CA LEU A 723 -8.43 -4.38 14.78
C LEU A 723 -8.22 -4.24 13.27
N ASP A 724 -7.92 -3.03 12.81
CA ASP A 724 -7.52 -2.72 11.44
C ASP A 724 -6.12 -2.10 11.47
N LEU A 725 -5.21 -2.68 10.70
CA LEU A 725 -3.82 -2.24 10.57
C LEU A 725 -3.51 -2.02 9.09
N SER A 726 -2.93 -0.86 8.76
CA SER A 726 -2.50 -0.58 7.40
C SER A 726 -1.22 0.23 7.35
N ARG A 727 -0.41 0.00 6.31
CA ARG A 727 0.74 0.83 5.99
C ARG A 727 0.36 1.80 4.88
N THR A 728 0.64 3.09 5.09
CA THR A 728 0.49 4.12 4.06
C THR A 728 1.86 4.44 3.45
N PHE A 729 2.00 4.29 2.14
CA PHE A 729 3.22 4.65 1.42
C PHE A 729 3.25 6.15 1.13
N ASN A 730 4.45 6.69 0.84
CA ASN A 730 4.65 8.12 0.54
C ASN A 730 3.74 8.62 -0.59
N ASN A 731 3.33 7.78 -1.53
CA ASN A 731 2.44 8.17 -2.62
C ASN A 731 0.94 8.02 -2.30
N GLY A 732 0.58 7.76 -1.03
CA GLY A 732 -0.79 7.59 -0.56
C GLY A 732 -1.41 6.22 -0.81
N VAL A 733 -0.71 5.28 -1.46
CA VAL A 733 -1.16 3.88 -1.54
C VAL A 733 -1.20 3.31 -0.13
N LYS A 734 -2.25 2.53 0.18
CA LYS A 734 -2.35 1.80 1.47
C LYS A 734 -2.45 0.31 1.25
N MET A 735 -1.75 -0.47 2.06
CA MET A 735 -1.90 -1.91 2.18
C MET A 735 -2.27 -2.25 3.62
N GLY A 736 -3.38 -2.94 3.84
CA GLY A 736 -3.87 -3.21 5.18
C GLY A 736 -4.70 -4.48 5.29
N GLY A 737 -5.10 -4.77 6.51
CA GLY A 737 -5.99 -5.87 6.84
C GLY A 737 -6.66 -5.67 8.18
N TRP A 738 -7.82 -6.29 8.33
CA TRP A 738 -8.59 -6.23 9.56
C TRP A 738 -8.96 -7.62 10.05
N LEU A 739 -9.21 -7.70 11.35
CA LEU A 739 -9.74 -8.87 12.02
C LEU A 739 -10.76 -8.44 13.07
N THR A 740 -11.91 -9.09 13.09
CA THR A 740 -12.99 -8.83 14.04
C THR A 740 -13.29 -10.10 14.83
N LYS A 741 -13.18 -10.01 16.16
CA LYS A 741 -13.57 -11.07 17.09
C LYS A 741 -14.74 -10.60 17.93
N THR A 742 -15.81 -11.41 17.96
CA THR A 742 -17.02 -11.13 18.74
C THR A 742 -17.36 -12.28 19.69
N ASP A 743 -18.42 -12.11 20.46
CA ASP A 743 -18.97 -13.09 21.40
C ASP A 743 -19.79 -14.21 20.74
N ALA A 744 -20.08 -14.11 19.43
CA ALA A 744 -20.72 -15.18 18.68
C ALA A 744 -19.79 -16.41 18.57
N SER A 745 -20.37 -17.58 18.80
CA SER A 745 -19.69 -18.88 18.74
C SER A 745 -19.35 -19.28 17.30
N ALA A 746 -18.38 -20.19 17.11
CA ALA A 746 -18.04 -20.70 15.78
C ALA A 746 -19.26 -21.34 15.07
N GLU A 747 -20.11 -22.03 15.83
CA GLU A 747 -21.36 -22.63 15.31
C GLU A 747 -22.36 -21.56 14.81
N GLU A 748 -22.48 -20.44 15.51
CA GLU A 748 -23.34 -19.32 15.09
C GLU A 748 -22.79 -18.60 13.84
N PHE A 749 -21.47 -18.41 13.78
CA PHE A 749 -20.77 -17.86 12.61
C PHE A 749 -20.87 -18.76 11.35
N GLY A 750 -20.94 -20.08 11.54
CA GLY A 750 -20.92 -21.08 10.48
C GLY A 750 -19.50 -21.59 10.20
N GLU A 751 -18.96 -21.34 9.01
CA GLU A 751 -17.55 -21.64 8.68
C GLU A 751 -16.69 -20.46 9.18
N GLY A 752 -15.73 -20.73 10.07
CA GLY A 752 -14.92 -19.72 10.74
C GLY A 752 -15.47 -19.19 12.07
N SER A 753 -14.67 -18.38 12.77
CA SER A 753 -15.02 -17.81 14.09
C SER A 753 -14.70 -16.32 14.24
N MET A 754 -14.42 -15.66 13.11
CA MET A 754 -14.01 -14.26 13.02
C MET A 754 -14.17 -13.72 11.60
N ASP A 755 -14.57 -12.45 11.49
CA ASP A 755 -14.51 -11.72 10.23
C ASP A 755 -13.10 -11.18 9.99
N LYS A 756 -12.59 -11.30 8.77
CA LYS A 756 -11.22 -10.91 8.43
C LYS A 756 -11.06 -10.62 6.95
N GLY A 757 -10.12 -9.76 6.61
CA GLY A 757 -9.74 -9.55 5.22
C GLY A 757 -8.52 -8.65 5.07
N ILE A 758 -8.08 -8.53 3.82
CA ILE A 758 -6.97 -7.65 3.43
C ILE A 758 -7.42 -6.74 2.30
N TYR A 759 -6.77 -5.59 2.19
CA TYR A 759 -7.09 -4.61 1.16
C TYR A 759 -5.88 -3.82 0.67
N VAL A 760 -5.99 -3.34 -0.57
CA VAL A 760 -5.11 -2.34 -1.16
C VAL A 760 -5.96 -1.16 -1.58
N SER A 761 -5.58 0.05 -1.16
CA SER A 761 -6.20 1.31 -1.57
C SER A 761 -5.22 2.10 -2.42
N ILE A 762 -5.61 2.42 -3.65
CA ILE A 762 -4.79 3.15 -4.62
C ILE A 762 -5.46 4.49 -4.92
N PRO A 763 -4.88 5.63 -4.52
CA PRO A 763 -5.43 6.93 -4.86
C PRO A 763 -5.31 7.20 -6.37
N PHE A 764 -6.41 7.66 -6.98
CA PHE A 764 -6.44 8.03 -8.39
C PHE A 764 -5.54 9.22 -8.71
N ASP A 765 -5.23 10.04 -7.70
CA ASP A 765 -4.19 11.06 -7.78
C ASP A 765 -2.83 10.47 -8.19
N SER A 766 -2.52 9.22 -7.84
CA SER A 766 -1.26 8.57 -8.24
C SER A 766 -1.34 7.90 -9.62
N LEU A 767 -2.54 7.77 -10.20
CA LEU A 767 -2.78 7.05 -11.46
C LEU A 767 -2.99 7.97 -12.66
N PHE A 768 -3.59 9.15 -12.45
CA PHE A 768 -3.96 10.07 -13.53
C PHE A 768 -3.14 11.36 -13.49
N ASN A 769 -2.95 11.98 -14.66
CA ASN A 769 -2.27 13.27 -14.75
C ASN A 769 -3.14 14.38 -14.11
N GLN A 770 -4.46 14.31 -14.21
CA GLN A 770 -5.34 15.29 -13.58
C GLN A 770 -5.45 15.07 -12.08
N TRP A 771 -5.80 16.13 -11.35
CA TRP A 771 -6.18 16.05 -9.95
C TRP A 771 -7.44 15.22 -9.78
N SER A 772 -7.42 14.25 -8.88
CA SER A 772 -8.56 13.38 -8.59
C SER A 772 -8.70 13.11 -7.10
N SER A 773 -9.93 12.99 -6.65
CA SER A 773 -10.28 12.66 -5.26
C SER A 773 -10.57 11.17 -5.05
N GLY A 774 -10.71 10.41 -6.14
CA GLY A 774 -11.13 9.01 -6.08
C GLY A 774 -10.03 8.06 -5.60
N THR A 775 -10.44 6.89 -5.14
CA THR A 775 -9.56 5.80 -4.75
C THR A 775 -10.10 4.49 -5.35
N ALA A 776 -9.23 3.63 -5.86
CA ALA A 776 -9.57 2.24 -6.12
C ALA A 776 -9.26 1.41 -4.87
N LYS A 777 -10.23 0.61 -4.42
CA LYS A 777 -10.04 -0.34 -3.31
C LYS A 777 -10.15 -1.76 -3.84
N LEU A 778 -9.05 -2.51 -3.75
CA LEU A 778 -9.04 -3.96 -3.95
C LEU A 778 -9.23 -4.60 -2.58
N LEU A 779 -10.31 -5.37 -2.42
CA LEU A 779 -10.69 -6.03 -1.17
C LEU A 779 -10.67 -7.53 -1.38
N TYR A 780 -10.03 -8.26 -0.47
CA TYR A 780 -10.22 -9.69 -0.34
C TYR A 780 -10.73 -10.02 1.06
N GLN A 781 -11.84 -10.73 1.09
CA GLN A 781 -12.48 -11.24 2.30
C GLN A 781 -12.85 -12.70 1.99
N PRO A 782 -12.22 -13.70 2.64
CA PRO A 782 -12.39 -15.11 2.28
C PRO A 782 -13.85 -15.57 2.27
N LEU A 783 -14.64 -15.06 3.21
CA LEU A 783 -16.04 -15.40 3.38
C LEU A 783 -16.80 -14.14 3.81
N ILE A 784 -17.81 -13.74 3.05
CA ILE A 784 -18.76 -12.72 3.50
C ILE A 784 -19.63 -13.37 4.58
N ARG A 785 -19.51 -12.90 5.82
CA ARG A 785 -20.22 -13.43 6.99
C ARG A 785 -21.01 -12.33 7.70
N ASP A 786 -21.96 -12.76 8.52
CA ASP A 786 -22.89 -11.87 9.23
C ASP A 786 -22.33 -11.36 10.56
N GLY A 787 -21.59 -12.19 11.29
CA GLY A 787 -20.97 -11.82 12.56
C GLY A 787 -19.81 -10.84 12.37
N GLY A 788 -19.64 -9.90 13.30
CA GLY A 788 -18.61 -8.87 13.23
C GLY A 788 -18.80 -7.83 12.11
N ALA A 789 -19.96 -7.81 11.44
CA ALA A 789 -20.25 -6.88 10.35
C ALA A 789 -20.64 -5.49 10.87
N LYS A 790 -19.89 -4.45 10.47
CA LYS A 790 -20.24 -3.04 10.77
C LYS A 790 -21.15 -2.46 9.70
N LEU A 791 -21.96 -1.47 10.11
CA LEU A 791 -22.67 -0.58 9.19
C LEU A 791 -21.68 0.15 8.28
N ASN A 792 -21.85 0.09 6.96
CA ASN A 792 -21.06 0.89 6.04
C ASN A 792 -21.67 2.28 5.95
N ARG A 793 -20.95 3.29 6.47
CA ARG A 793 -21.42 4.69 6.49
C ARG A 793 -20.81 5.43 5.31
N SER A 794 -21.62 6.13 4.51
CA SER A 794 -21.13 6.93 3.37
C SER A 794 -20.19 8.06 3.79
N TYR A 795 -20.36 8.58 5.01
CA TYR A 795 -19.49 9.59 5.59
C TYR A 795 -19.15 9.19 7.03
N ASP A 796 -17.91 9.44 7.42
CA ASP A 796 -17.43 9.32 8.79
C ASP A 796 -16.58 10.53 9.18
N LEU A 797 -16.60 10.88 10.46
CA LEU A 797 -15.90 12.04 10.98
C LEU A 797 -14.39 11.95 10.79
N TYR A 798 -13.79 10.76 10.86
CA TYR A 798 -12.35 10.61 10.71
C TYR A 798 -11.89 11.01 9.29
N ASN A 799 -12.64 10.63 8.27
CA ASN A 799 -12.39 11.05 6.88
C ASN A 799 -12.74 12.52 6.63
N LEU A 800 -13.87 13.02 7.17
CA LEU A 800 -14.25 14.44 7.04
C LEU A 800 -13.21 15.38 7.69
N THR A 801 -12.57 14.92 8.77
CA THR A 801 -11.52 15.64 9.50
C THR A 801 -10.08 15.29 9.08
N SER A 802 -9.91 14.53 7.97
CA SER A 802 -8.60 14.20 7.41
C SER A 802 -7.60 15.35 7.18
N PRO A 803 -8.00 16.63 6.92
CA PRO A 803 -7.04 17.73 6.82
C PRO A 803 -6.21 17.97 8.10
N LEU A 804 -6.64 17.38 9.23
CA LEU A 804 -5.97 17.50 10.53
C LEU A 804 -4.96 16.36 10.80
N ASN A 805 -4.84 15.37 9.90
CA ASN A 805 -3.89 14.26 10.04
C ASN A 805 -2.47 14.81 10.16
N ASN A 806 -1.66 14.18 11.01
CA ASN A 806 -0.22 14.44 11.06
C ASN A 806 0.44 14.15 9.69
N SER A 807 0.05 13.04 9.06
CA SER A 807 0.57 12.60 7.74
C SER A 807 0.09 13.43 6.54
N THR A 808 -0.77 14.44 6.73
CA THR A 808 -1.38 15.24 5.62
C THR A 808 -0.34 15.83 4.66
N LEU A 809 0.83 16.23 5.17
CA LEU A 809 1.89 16.89 4.41
C LEU A 809 3.09 15.99 4.10
N GLU A 810 3.03 14.73 4.53
CA GLU A 810 4.12 13.76 4.38
C GLU A 810 4.08 13.05 3.02
N THR A 811 2.88 12.87 2.46
CA THR A 811 2.67 12.26 1.16
C THR A 811 3.23 13.12 0.02
N ARG A 812 3.94 12.47 -0.91
CA ARG A 812 4.64 13.09 -2.04
C ARG A 812 4.43 12.28 -3.31
N ASN A 813 4.32 12.99 -4.42
CA ASN A 813 4.29 12.37 -5.72
C ASN A 813 5.72 11.91 -6.09
N PRO A 814 5.96 10.62 -6.36
CA PRO A 814 7.30 10.11 -6.68
C PRO A 814 7.95 10.75 -7.92
N LEU A 815 7.13 11.41 -8.76
CA LEU A 815 7.57 12.10 -9.98
C LEU A 815 7.57 13.63 -9.83
N GLU A 816 7.43 14.15 -8.61
CA GLU A 816 7.58 15.58 -8.31
C GLU A 816 9.07 15.97 -8.44
N TYR A 817 9.42 16.63 -9.54
CA TYR A 817 10.77 17.18 -9.81
C TYR A 817 10.76 18.70 -9.89
#